data_AF-A0A560C5Y6-F1
#
_entry.id   AF-A0A560C5Y6-F1
#
_cell.length_a   1.000
_cell.length_b   1.000
_cell.length_c   1.000
_cell.angle_alpha   90.00
_cell.angle_beta   90.00
_cell.angle_gamma   90.00
#
_symmetry.space_group_name_H-M   'P 1'
#
loop_
_entity.id
_entity.type
_entity.pdbx_description
1 polymer ?
#
loop_
_entity_poly.entity_id
_entity_poly.type
_entity_poly.pdbx_seq_one_letter_code
_entity_poly.pdbx_strand_id
1 'polypeptide(L)'
;MLQVSESQVRLGLSAPDKTEAIRIAGRAMVDSGLIEPGYIDSMLGREAVSGTYLGSGIAIPHGLPEARDLVRRTGVVVVQFPQGVDWGGGEPARLVVGIAAKSDEHIAVLQRLTGVLGDPAEAARLGSTGDPCAIMAVLNGEAPAVPANESVAAPIDGDSIDVTAPSPHGLHARPATALVEVAKRFRAEVAVRHGGATANAKSLISLLRLGASGGQPLTVTASGEDAAAALQAIRAAFEEGLDEPVTAAAPAEEAAPRTVPADLDYDGRVIAGISASPGVSTGPVWKFQREELTVAETAPDPEAQHRRLDQALAAAAADLRNLYEEFWKKAGAAKAAIFKAHQELLDDPEMVAEAHALIGQGKSAGWAWRAVYEERAGTLAQLADPLLAGRAADLSDVGRRVLRLLAVVTERVAALPDHPVILLAEDLEPSDTAKLDPAKVLGLCTAGGGATSHTAIIARSLDIPAVVAAGPSVLDLENGRTAILDGDGGVLVADPSERDRGRAAEARIKVGERREAERLDRYKPAITTDGRRVEVAANISDPAEAVQAVEAGGEGVGLMRTEFLFLQRDLPPDEEEQFVAYRTMVRAMNGLPIILRTLDIGGDKNVPYLRMPAEGNPFLGVRGIRLCFEREDLFRTQLRAMLRASAEGPVRIMYPMIAAPAELERAKAITEAVRRELDVPPVELGIMIEVPSAVMMADRLAREVSFFSIGTNDLTQYVLAMDRLHPVLAPQADGLHPAVLRMVERTVDAARRAGIWVGACGGVAGDPAGAVLLSGLGVAELSVAIPAVPSVKARLRAIAMADAERTAREALDCADAAEVRALVRHRFADAGGVS
;
A
#
# COMPACT_ATOMS: atom_id res chain seq x y z
N MET A 1 -33.55 3.13 -1.80
CA MET A 1 -33.06 2.85 -0.43
C MET A 1 -34.24 2.66 0.50
N LEU A 2 -34.16 1.70 1.41
CA LEU A 2 -35.12 1.57 2.51
C LEU A 2 -34.95 2.75 3.47
N GLN A 3 -36.02 3.53 3.67
CA GLN A 3 -36.11 4.54 4.71
C GLN A 3 -37.16 4.12 5.74
N VAL A 4 -36.80 4.26 7.01
CA VAL A 4 -37.66 4.10 8.18
C VAL A 4 -38.41 5.41 8.39
N SER A 5 -39.73 5.34 8.35
CA SER A 5 -40.62 6.45 8.68
C SER A 5 -41.00 6.43 10.15
N GLU A 6 -41.50 7.55 10.67
CA GLU A 6 -41.99 7.67 12.04
C GLU A 6 -43.07 6.62 12.36
N SER A 7 -43.92 6.31 11.37
CA SER A 7 -44.96 5.28 11.47
C SER A 7 -44.42 3.87 11.69
N GLN A 8 -43.12 3.64 11.50
CA GLN A 8 -42.44 2.35 11.68
C GLN A 8 -41.59 2.30 12.96
N VAL A 9 -41.58 3.36 13.77
CA VAL A 9 -40.90 3.41 15.07
C VAL A 9 -41.94 3.33 16.20
N ARG A 10 -41.68 2.49 17.21
CA ARG A 10 -42.51 2.33 18.40
C ARG A 10 -41.63 2.45 19.65
N LEU A 11 -41.84 3.49 20.44
CA LEU A 11 -41.02 3.77 21.63
C LEU A 11 -41.68 3.34 22.93
N GLY A 12 -40.88 3.11 23.97
CA GLY A 12 -41.37 2.95 25.34
C GLY A 12 -42.23 1.73 25.62
N LEU A 13 -42.08 0.64 24.85
CA LEU A 13 -42.86 -0.58 25.07
C LEU A 13 -42.21 -1.49 26.13
N SER A 14 -42.97 -2.48 26.61
CA SER A 14 -42.49 -3.53 27.50
C SER A 14 -42.89 -4.91 26.98
N ALA A 15 -42.03 -5.90 27.22
CA ALA A 15 -42.30 -7.29 26.93
C ALA A 15 -41.79 -8.16 28.08
N PRO A 16 -42.54 -9.19 28.52
CA PRO A 16 -42.10 -10.09 29.58
C PRO A 16 -40.96 -11.02 29.16
N ASP A 17 -40.84 -11.31 27.87
CA ASP A 17 -39.82 -12.20 27.32
C ASP A 17 -39.58 -11.89 25.83
N LYS A 18 -38.53 -12.49 25.26
CA LYS A 18 -38.19 -12.33 23.84
C LYS A 18 -39.29 -12.81 22.88
N THR A 19 -40.08 -13.81 23.27
CA THR A 19 -41.18 -14.33 22.43
C THR A 19 -42.22 -13.24 22.23
N GLU A 20 -42.61 -12.56 23.30
CA GLU A 20 -43.58 -11.48 23.22
C GLU A 20 -42.98 -10.23 22.57
N ALA A 21 -41.70 -9.94 22.77
CA ALA A 21 -41.02 -8.85 22.05
C ALA A 21 -41.02 -9.07 20.53
N ILE A 22 -40.78 -10.31 20.06
CA ILE A 22 -40.88 -10.68 18.64
C ILE A 22 -42.31 -10.52 18.14
N ARG A 23 -43.34 -10.90 18.92
CA ARG A 23 -44.74 -10.68 18.54
C ARG A 23 -45.11 -9.20 18.47
N ILE A 24 -44.59 -8.38 19.37
CA ILE A 24 -44.79 -6.92 19.34
C ILE A 24 -44.17 -6.33 18.07
N ALA A 25 -42.93 -6.69 17.73
CA ALA A 25 -42.29 -6.26 16.49
C ALA A 25 -43.06 -6.76 15.26
N GLY A 26 -43.46 -8.04 15.24
CA GLY A 26 -44.25 -8.63 14.16
C GLY A 26 -45.60 -7.93 13.96
N ARG A 27 -46.33 -7.61 15.03
CA ARG A 27 -47.58 -6.83 14.94
C ARG A 27 -47.33 -5.43 14.38
N ALA A 28 -46.26 -4.75 14.80
CA ALA A 28 -45.89 -3.46 14.23
C ALA A 28 -45.58 -3.54 12.71
N MET A 29 -45.01 -4.65 12.25
CA MET A 29 -44.78 -4.91 10.81
C MET A 29 -46.10 -5.17 10.05
N VAL A 30 -47.06 -5.86 10.66
CA VAL A 30 -48.41 -6.06 10.10
C VAL A 30 -49.15 -4.72 10.01
N ASP A 31 -49.13 -3.92 11.07
CA ASP A 31 -49.77 -2.60 11.12
C ASP A 31 -49.16 -1.63 10.08
N SER A 32 -47.86 -1.78 9.82
CA SER A 32 -47.13 -1.01 8.79
C SER A 32 -47.31 -1.57 7.37
N GLY A 33 -48.11 -2.64 7.20
CA GLY A 33 -48.41 -3.26 5.91
C GLY A 33 -47.24 -4.01 5.25
N LEU A 34 -46.21 -4.38 6.01
CA LEU A 34 -45.00 -5.02 5.48
C LEU A 34 -45.17 -6.53 5.28
N ILE A 35 -45.91 -7.20 6.17
CA ILE A 35 -46.05 -8.66 6.22
C ILE A 35 -47.50 -9.08 6.45
N GLU A 36 -47.85 -10.31 6.07
CA GLU A 36 -49.06 -11.01 6.52
C GLU A 36 -48.91 -11.48 7.97
N PRO A 37 -50.00 -11.62 8.76
CA PRO A 37 -49.93 -12.07 10.16
C PRO A 37 -49.20 -13.41 10.37
N GLY A 38 -49.32 -14.34 9.41
CA GLY A 38 -48.63 -15.64 9.49
C GLY A 38 -47.11 -15.58 9.43
N TYR A 39 -46.51 -14.45 9.04
CA TYR A 39 -45.05 -14.27 9.03
C TYR A 39 -44.47 -14.17 10.45
N ILE A 40 -45.28 -13.79 11.45
CA ILE A 40 -44.85 -13.71 12.85
C ILE A 40 -44.44 -15.10 13.38
N ASP A 41 -45.16 -16.15 13.01
CA ASP A 41 -44.82 -17.52 13.38
C ASP A 41 -43.48 -17.96 12.76
N SER A 42 -43.15 -17.46 11.57
CA SER A 42 -41.85 -17.68 10.93
C SER A 42 -40.71 -16.95 11.64
N MET A 43 -40.94 -15.73 12.13
CA MET A 43 -39.95 -14.99 12.94
C MET A 43 -39.63 -15.71 14.25
N LEU A 44 -40.66 -16.28 14.91
CA LEU A 44 -40.48 -17.11 16.09
C LEU A 44 -39.75 -18.42 15.76
N GLY A 45 -40.06 -19.04 14.61
CA GLY A 45 -39.36 -20.22 14.12
C GLY A 45 -37.87 -19.96 13.82
N ARG A 46 -37.53 -18.79 13.25
CA ARG A 46 -36.15 -18.37 13.01
C ARG A 46 -35.34 -18.27 14.30
N GLU A 47 -35.89 -17.58 15.30
CA GLU A 47 -35.26 -17.41 16.61
C GLU A 47 -34.98 -18.74 17.32
N ALA A 48 -35.85 -19.74 17.12
CA ALA A 48 -35.66 -21.08 17.69
C ALA A 48 -34.50 -21.86 17.04
N VAL A 49 -34.16 -21.56 15.78
CA VAL A 49 -33.06 -22.21 15.04
C VAL A 49 -31.74 -21.48 15.25
N SER A 50 -31.77 -20.14 15.27
CA SER A 50 -30.60 -19.29 15.45
C SER A 50 -31.03 -18.00 16.15
N GLY A 51 -30.39 -17.68 17.27
CA GLY A 51 -30.71 -16.49 18.03
C GLY A 51 -30.50 -15.22 17.21
N THR A 52 -31.45 -14.30 17.28
CA THR A 52 -31.46 -13.06 16.48
C THR A 52 -30.87 -11.86 17.23
N TYR A 53 -30.18 -12.10 18.33
CA TYR A 53 -29.43 -11.08 19.07
C TYR A 53 -28.12 -10.72 18.37
N LEU A 54 -27.82 -9.42 18.26
CA LEU A 54 -26.74 -8.91 17.44
C LEU A 54 -25.59 -8.28 18.25
N GLY A 55 -25.84 -7.86 19.50
CA GLY A 55 -24.87 -7.16 20.35
C GLY A 55 -25.37 -5.77 20.79
N SER A 56 -24.72 -5.17 21.78
CA SER A 56 -24.97 -3.79 22.26
C SER A 56 -26.45 -3.47 22.55
N GLY A 57 -27.22 -4.44 23.05
CA GLY A 57 -28.65 -4.28 23.34
C GLY A 57 -29.58 -4.28 22.12
N ILE A 58 -29.15 -4.80 20.96
CA ILE A 58 -29.92 -4.83 19.71
C ILE A 58 -30.26 -6.27 19.28
N ALA A 59 -31.52 -6.50 18.90
CA ALA A 59 -31.99 -7.75 18.29
C ALA A 59 -32.69 -7.51 16.94
N ILE A 60 -32.53 -8.44 16.00
CA ILE A 60 -33.03 -8.34 14.61
C ILE A 60 -33.91 -9.54 14.21
N PRO A 61 -35.11 -9.70 14.78
CA PRO A 61 -35.99 -10.79 14.42
C PRO A 61 -36.48 -10.66 12.97
N HIS A 62 -36.40 -11.77 12.23
CA HIS A 62 -36.82 -11.90 10.84
C HIS A 62 -37.31 -13.32 10.57
N GLY A 63 -38.14 -13.52 9.53
CA GLY A 63 -38.67 -14.85 9.19
C GLY A 63 -37.65 -15.75 8.49
N LEU A 64 -37.97 -17.05 8.44
CA LEU A 64 -37.23 -18.03 7.64
C LEU A 64 -37.44 -17.81 6.13
N PRO A 65 -36.51 -18.26 5.26
CA PRO A 65 -36.59 -18.06 3.81
C PRO A 65 -37.91 -18.57 3.17
N GLU A 66 -38.52 -19.61 3.71
CA GLU A 66 -39.74 -20.25 3.17
C GLU A 66 -40.99 -19.40 3.37
N ALA A 67 -40.94 -18.41 4.27
CA ALA A 67 -42.06 -17.50 4.54
C ALA A 67 -42.01 -16.20 3.71
N ARG A 68 -41.10 -16.08 2.73
CA ARG A 68 -40.94 -14.88 1.89
C ARG A 68 -42.21 -14.50 1.13
N ASP A 69 -43.06 -15.47 0.78
CA ASP A 69 -44.35 -15.23 0.11
C ASP A 69 -45.35 -14.46 0.99
N LEU A 70 -45.14 -14.46 2.30
CA LEU A 70 -45.95 -13.70 3.28
C LEU A 70 -45.44 -12.26 3.47
N VAL A 71 -44.34 -11.87 2.83
CA VAL A 71 -43.88 -10.47 2.81
C VAL A 71 -44.67 -9.72 1.74
N ARG A 72 -45.40 -8.67 2.13
CA ARG A 72 -46.09 -7.79 1.18
C ARG A 72 -45.11 -6.80 0.56
N ARG A 73 -44.28 -6.17 1.39
CA ARG A 73 -43.30 -5.15 1.00
C ARG A 73 -42.03 -5.27 1.84
N THR A 74 -40.85 -5.15 1.21
CA THR A 74 -39.57 -5.06 1.92
C THR A 74 -39.58 -3.81 2.81
N GLY A 75 -39.26 -3.96 4.08
CA GLY A 75 -39.37 -2.89 5.07
C GLY A 75 -38.82 -3.27 6.43
N VAL A 76 -38.59 -2.26 7.27
CA VAL A 76 -38.12 -2.44 8.63
C VAL A 76 -39.03 -1.69 9.59
N VAL A 77 -39.23 -2.25 10.78
CA VAL A 77 -39.81 -1.54 11.93
C VAL A 77 -38.84 -1.59 13.09
N VAL A 78 -38.93 -0.60 13.97
CA VAL A 78 -38.08 -0.48 15.15
C VAL A 78 -38.97 -0.38 16.38
N VAL A 79 -38.72 -1.26 17.34
CA VAL A 79 -39.43 -1.28 18.62
C VAL A 79 -38.42 -1.13 19.74
N GLN A 80 -38.65 -0.16 20.62
CA GLN A 80 -37.79 0.11 21.76
C GLN A 80 -38.42 -0.43 23.06
N PHE A 81 -37.58 -1.09 23.85
CA PHE A 81 -37.89 -1.63 25.18
C PHE A 81 -36.91 -1.05 26.21
N PRO A 82 -37.18 0.12 26.82
CA PRO A 82 -36.21 0.81 27.67
C PRO A 82 -35.74 0.01 28.90
N GLN A 83 -36.61 -0.87 29.43
CA GLN A 83 -36.29 -1.75 30.56
C GLN A 83 -35.46 -2.97 30.15
N GLY A 84 -35.26 -3.18 28.84
CA GLY A 84 -34.57 -4.34 28.29
C GLY A 84 -35.43 -5.60 28.29
N VAL A 85 -35.18 -6.47 27.30
CA VAL A 85 -35.78 -7.80 27.21
C VAL A 85 -34.66 -8.83 27.20
N ASP A 86 -34.73 -9.83 28.08
CA ASP A 86 -33.77 -10.93 28.08
C ASP A 86 -33.90 -11.73 26.77
N TRP A 87 -32.81 -11.77 26.00
CA TRP A 87 -32.74 -12.46 24.71
C TRP A 87 -31.97 -13.79 24.75
N GLY A 88 -31.44 -14.18 25.92
CA GLY A 88 -30.71 -15.42 26.14
C GLY A 88 -29.21 -15.30 25.87
N GLY A 89 -28.46 -14.85 26.88
CA GLY A 89 -27.00 -15.01 26.95
C GLY A 89 -26.13 -13.74 26.91
N GLY A 90 -26.68 -12.53 27.09
CA GLY A 90 -25.92 -11.27 27.03
C GLY A 90 -26.64 -10.06 27.67
N GLU A 91 -26.24 -8.84 27.30
CA GLU A 91 -26.95 -7.59 27.67
C GLU A 91 -28.41 -7.63 27.17
N PRO A 92 -29.40 -7.15 27.95
CA PRO A 92 -30.80 -7.20 27.52
C PRO A 92 -31.06 -6.34 26.28
N ALA A 93 -31.87 -6.85 25.35
CA ALA A 93 -32.22 -6.14 24.13
C ALA A 93 -33.14 -4.96 24.45
N ARG A 94 -32.68 -3.74 24.15
CA ARG A 94 -33.45 -2.50 24.29
C ARG A 94 -33.99 -1.99 22.96
N LEU A 95 -33.42 -2.43 21.84
CA LEU A 95 -33.88 -2.09 20.50
C LEU A 95 -34.10 -3.36 19.67
N VAL A 96 -35.32 -3.56 19.18
CA VAL A 96 -35.72 -4.71 18.38
C VAL A 96 -36.10 -4.23 17.00
N VAL A 97 -35.36 -4.68 15.99
CA VAL A 97 -35.51 -4.25 14.60
C VAL A 97 -36.11 -5.39 13.78
N GLY A 98 -37.41 -5.31 13.51
CA GLY A 98 -38.13 -6.31 12.72
C GLY A 98 -37.92 -6.10 11.23
N ILE A 99 -37.41 -7.12 10.53
CA ILE A 99 -37.05 -7.03 9.10
C ILE A 99 -37.99 -7.88 8.26
N ALA A 100 -38.63 -7.26 7.27
CA ALA A 100 -39.37 -7.91 6.19
C ALA A 100 -38.55 -7.79 4.90
N ALA A 101 -38.10 -8.90 4.32
CA ALA A 101 -37.29 -8.86 3.10
C ALA A 101 -37.64 -9.96 2.10
N LYS A 102 -37.79 -9.58 0.82
CA LYS A 102 -37.94 -10.52 -0.32
C LYS A 102 -36.59 -10.92 -0.96
N SER A 103 -35.57 -10.08 -0.81
CA SER A 103 -34.22 -10.17 -1.39
C SER A 103 -33.17 -9.61 -0.40
N ASP A 104 -31.90 -9.56 -0.82
CA ASP A 104 -30.76 -9.04 -0.02
C ASP A 104 -30.76 -7.51 0.19
N GLU A 105 -31.84 -6.82 -0.20
CA GLU A 105 -32.01 -5.37 -0.05
C GLU A 105 -31.96 -4.87 1.41
N HIS A 106 -32.13 -5.75 2.39
CA HIS A 106 -32.04 -5.43 3.81
C HIS A 106 -30.59 -5.24 4.31
N ILE A 107 -29.58 -5.66 3.53
CA ILE A 107 -28.15 -5.52 3.88
C ILE A 107 -27.77 -4.06 4.14
N ALA A 108 -28.33 -3.11 3.38
CA ALA A 108 -28.06 -1.68 3.57
C ALA A 108 -28.57 -1.13 4.92
N VAL A 109 -29.61 -1.73 5.51
CA VAL A 109 -30.08 -1.36 6.86
C VAL A 109 -29.23 -2.03 7.93
N LEU A 110 -28.80 -3.27 7.70
CA LEU A 110 -27.84 -3.96 8.57
C LEU A 110 -26.50 -3.22 8.62
N GLN A 111 -25.99 -2.69 7.49
CA GLN A 111 -24.78 -1.86 7.41
C GLN A 111 -24.86 -0.55 8.21
N ARG A 112 -26.07 -0.02 8.45
CA ARG A 112 -26.26 1.16 9.30
C ARG A 112 -26.34 0.78 10.77
N LEU A 113 -26.99 -0.36 11.06
CA LEU A 113 -27.00 -0.94 12.39
C LEU A 113 -25.60 -1.37 12.84
N THR A 114 -24.70 -1.79 11.95
CA THR A 114 -23.30 -2.10 12.31
C THR A 114 -22.55 -0.89 12.87
N GLY A 115 -22.83 0.33 12.39
CA GLY A 115 -22.30 1.57 12.99
C GLY A 115 -22.78 1.78 14.42
N VAL A 116 -24.04 1.47 14.71
CA VAL A 116 -24.60 1.54 16.08
C VAL A 116 -24.05 0.44 16.98
N LEU A 117 -23.83 -0.77 16.45
CA LEU A 117 -23.24 -1.87 17.23
C LEU A 117 -21.80 -1.57 17.67
N GLY A 118 -21.05 -0.86 16.82
CA GLY A 118 -19.68 -0.41 17.09
C GLY A 118 -19.57 0.75 18.09
N ASP A 119 -20.70 1.39 18.45
CA ASP A 119 -20.77 2.47 19.44
C ASP A 119 -21.77 2.12 20.56
N PRO A 120 -21.30 1.50 21.66
CA PRO A 120 -22.15 1.16 22.80
C PRO A 120 -22.88 2.36 23.44
N ALA A 121 -22.32 3.57 23.34
CA ALA A 121 -22.96 4.77 23.88
C ALA A 121 -24.14 5.20 23.01
N GLU A 122 -23.99 5.13 21.69
CA GLU A 122 -25.06 5.41 20.74
C GLU A 122 -26.19 4.37 20.83
N ALA A 123 -25.84 3.08 20.97
CA ALA A 123 -26.82 2.01 21.18
C ALA A 123 -27.62 2.21 22.49
N ALA A 124 -26.96 2.60 23.58
CA ALA A 124 -27.60 2.91 24.86
C ALA A 124 -28.51 4.16 24.76
N ARG A 125 -28.09 5.18 24.03
CA ARG A 125 -28.88 6.40 23.74
C ARG A 125 -30.16 6.05 22.98
N LEU A 126 -30.06 5.27 21.90
CA LEU A 126 -31.23 4.83 21.12
C LEU A 126 -32.13 3.88 21.89
N GLY A 127 -31.57 3.07 22.79
CA GLY A 127 -32.35 2.19 23.68
C GLY A 127 -33.22 2.92 24.72
N SER A 128 -32.98 4.21 24.95
CA SER A 128 -33.65 5.00 25.99
C SER A 128 -34.23 6.35 25.54
N THR A 129 -34.01 6.74 24.26
CA THR A 129 -34.54 7.99 23.70
C THR A 129 -36.06 8.03 23.68
N GLY A 130 -36.64 9.19 24.02
CA GLY A 130 -38.06 9.48 23.84
C GLY A 130 -38.40 10.09 22.47
N ASP A 131 -37.40 10.31 21.62
CA ASP A 131 -37.55 10.95 20.32
C ASP A 131 -37.44 9.93 19.17
N PRO A 132 -38.51 9.66 18.40
CA PRO A 132 -38.48 8.77 17.24
C PRO A 132 -37.52 9.26 16.14
N CYS A 133 -37.34 10.58 16.01
CA CYS A 133 -36.45 11.18 15.00
C CYS A 133 -34.99 10.79 15.24
N ALA A 134 -34.57 10.62 16.50
CA ALA A 134 -33.23 10.16 16.84
C ALA A 134 -32.94 8.75 16.30
N ILE A 135 -33.91 7.84 16.33
CA ILE A 135 -33.79 6.48 15.78
C ILE A 135 -33.83 6.52 14.25
N MET A 136 -34.73 7.34 13.68
CA MET A 136 -34.85 7.49 12.23
C MET A 136 -33.58 8.06 11.60
N ALA A 137 -32.98 9.08 12.22
CA ALA A 137 -31.79 9.74 11.68
C ALA A 137 -30.66 8.72 11.47
N VAL A 138 -30.36 7.95 12.52
CA VAL A 138 -29.34 6.91 12.50
C VAL A 138 -29.64 5.81 11.48
N LEU A 139 -30.88 5.31 11.42
CA LEU A 139 -31.24 4.20 10.52
C LEU A 139 -31.47 4.61 9.07
N ASN A 140 -31.79 5.87 8.81
CA ASN A 140 -31.90 6.42 7.45
C ASN A 140 -30.55 6.84 6.87
N GLY A 141 -29.49 6.85 7.68
CA GLY A 141 -28.19 7.42 7.30
C GLY A 141 -28.25 8.94 7.18
N GLU A 142 -29.22 9.57 7.84
CA GLU A 142 -29.19 11.00 8.07
C GLU A 142 -28.19 11.20 9.21
N ALA A 143 -26.96 11.58 8.86
CA ALA A 143 -26.02 12.05 9.85
C ALA A 143 -26.76 13.04 10.77
N PRO A 144 -26.55 13.00 12.10
CA PRO A 144 -26.91 14.16 12.92
C PRO A 144 -26.34 15.35 12.18
N ALA A 145 -27.19 16.33 11.85
CA ALA A 145 -26.82 17.43 10.97
C ALA A 145 -25.42 17.89 11.35
N VAL A 146 -24.43 17.52 10.53
CA VAL A 146 -23.08 18.01 10.71
C VAL A 146 -23.28 19.51 10.62
N PRO A 147 -22.95 20.30 11.66
CA PRO A 147 -23.04 21.74 11.55
C PRO A 147 -22.32 22.09 10.25
N ALA A 148 -23.06 22.76 9.34
CA ALA A 148 -22.62 23.04 7.99
C ALA A 148 -21.16 23.45 8.04
N ASN A 149 -20.28 22.60 7.52
CA ASN A 149 -18.81 22.68 7.53
C ASN A 149 -18.34 24.03 8.08
N GLU A 150 -18.26 24.15 9.41
CA GLU A 150 -17.91 25.43 10.04
C GLU A 150 -16.60 25.89 9.41
N SER A 151 -16.54 27.16 9.00
CA SER A 151 -15.37 27.70 8.33
C SER A 151 -14.13 27.37 9.15
N VAL A 152 -13.22 26.57 8.61
CA VAL A 152 -12.00 26.13 9.30
C VAL A 152 -11.05 27.31 9.54
N ALA A 153 -11.18 28.37 8.71
CA ALA A 153 -10.59 29.69 8.91
C ALA A 153 -11.57 30.81 8.51
N ALA A 154 -11.42 32.01 9.09
CA ALA A 154 -12.20 33.17 8.69
C ALA A 154 -11.94 33.55 7.21
N PRO A 155 -12.94 34.03 6.45
CA PRO A 155 -12.71 34.59 5.13
C PRO A 155 -11.74 35.77 5.24
N ILE A 156 -10.70 35.78 4.41
CA ILE A 156 -9.76 36.91 4.30
C ILE A 156 -10.13 37.75 3.07
N ASP A 157 -10.08 39.08 3.22
CA ASP A 157 -10.24 40.01 2.11
C ASP A 157 -8.90 40.13 1.36
N GLY A 158 -8.91 39.86 0.05
CA GLY A 158 -7.70 39.89 -0.76
C GLY A 158 -7.94 39.50 -2.22
N ASP A 159 -6.87 39.51 -3.01
CA ASP A 159 -6.91 39.04 -4.39
C ASP A 159 -7.14 37.52 -4.41
N SER A 160 -7.87 37.02 -5.40
CA SER A 160 -8.21 35.61 -5.49
C SER A 160 -7.95 35.02 -6.88
N ILE A 161 -7.70 33.72 -6.89
CA ILE A 161 -7.55 32.90 -8.08
C ILE A 161 -8.42 31.66 -7.95
N ASP A 162 -9.02 31.22 -9.04
CA ASP A 162 -9.65 29.91 -9.11
C ASP A 162 -8.64 28.88 -9.64
N VAL A 163 -8.58 27.75 -8.94
CA VAL A 163 -7.78 26.58 -9.27
C VAL A 163 -8.65 25.33 -9.13
N THR A 164 -8.19 24.21 -9.67
CA THR A 164 -8.91 22.94 -9.56
C THR A 164 -8.18 22.03 -8.58
N ALA A 165 -8.91 21.37 -7.70
CA ALA A 165 -8.37 20.39 -6.78
C ALA A 165 -7.62 19.29 -7.57
N PRO A 166 -6.43 18.88 -7.14
CA PRO A 166 -5.61 17.87 -7.81
C PRO A 166 -6.34 16.53 -7.95
N SER A 167 -6.05 15.74 -8.99
CA SER A 167 -6.75 14.46 -9.27
C SER A 167 -5.80 13.28 -9.08
N PRO A 168 -6.25 12.14 -8.52
CA PRO A 168 -7.66 11.74 -8.32
C PRO A 168 -8.25 12.00 -6.93
N HIS A 169 -7.44 12.31 -5.91
CA HIS A 169 -7.91 12.36 -4.51
C HIS A 169 -8.06 13.78 -3.92
N GLY A 170 -7.81 14.84 -4.71
CA GLY A 170 -7.99 16.22 -4.24
C GLY A 170 -6.85 16.72 -3.35
N LEU A 171 -7.16 17.62 -2.40
CA LEU A 171 -6.17 18.16 -1.45
C LEU A 171 -5.87 17.16 -0.32
N HIS A 172 -5.33 16.00 -0.67
CA HIS A 172 -4.86 15.00 0.30
C HIS A 172 -3.45 15.33 0.81
N ALA A 173 -2.88 14.49 1.69
CA ALA A 173 -1.65 14.78 2.44
C ALA A 173 -0.47 15.32 1.62
N ARG A 174 -0.25 14.85 0.39
CA ARG A 174 0.90 15.21 -0.42
C ARG A 174 0.68 16.52 -1.21
N PRO A 175 -0.42 16.69 -1.96
CA PRO A 175 -0.77 17.98 -2.54
C PRO A 175 -0.94 19.09 -1.51
N ALA A 176 -1.55 18.77 -0.37
CA ALA A 176 -1.68 19.73 0.72
C ALA A 176 -0.30 20.08 1.32
N THR A 177 0.61 19.13 1.47
CA THR A 177 2.01 19.40 1.90
C THR A 177 2.71 20.35 0.92
N ALA A 178 2.64 20.08 -0.38
CA ALA A 178 3.27 20.95 -1.38
C ALA A 178 2.66 22.36 -1.40
N LEU A 179 1.34 22.45 -1.26
CA LEU A 179 0.65 23.74 -1.16
C LEU A 179 1.09 24.52 0.08
N VAL A 180 1.21 23.85 1.23
CA VAL A 180 1.70 24.45 2.48
C VAL A 180 3.14 24.95 2.31
N GLU A 181 4.02 24.15 1.71
CA GLU A 181 5.42 24.54 1.47
C GLU A 181 5.52 25.79 0.58
N VAL A 182 4.67 25.90 -0.44
CA VAL A 182 4.63 27.08 -1.31
C VAL A 182 4.07 28.28 -0.54
N ALA A 183 2.95 28.11 0.17
CA ALA A 183 2.30 29.18 0.92
C ALA A 183 3.21 29.74 2.04
N LYS A 184 3.97 28.89 2.74
CA LYS A 184 4.90 29.28 3.81
C LYS A 184 6.10 30.12 3.33
N ARG A 185 6.41 30.16 2.02
CA ARG A 185 7.47 31.02 1.46
C ARG A 185 7.13 32.51 1.52
N PHE A 186 5.85 32.84 1.67
CA PHE A 186 5.32 34.19 1.61
C PHE A 186 4.82 34.66 2.98
N ARG A 187 4.86 35.97 3.21
CA ARG A 187 4.33 36.60 4.43
C ARG A 187 2.82 36.71 4.39
N ALA A 188 2.22 36.87 3.21
CA ALA A 188 0.79 36.99 2.99
C ALA A 188 -0.01 35.88 3.69
N GLU A 189 -1.18 36.25 4.22
CA GLU A 189 -2.19 35.29 4.63
C GLU A 189 -2.78 34.66 3.37
N VAL A 190 -2.99 33.35 3.39
CA VAL A 190 -3.49 32.60 2.23
C VAL A 190 -4.57 31.65 2.70
N ALA A 191 -5.74 31.73 2.08
CA ALA A 191 -6.89 30.89 2.38
C ALA A 191 -7.37 30.15 1.13
N VAL A 192 -7.79 28.90 1.29
CA VAL A 192 -8.38 28.06 0.24
C VAL A 192 -9.84 27.81 0.58
N ARG A 193 -10.75 28.09 -0.36
CA ARG A 193 -12.17 27.90 -0.19
C ARG A 193 -12.69 26.81 -1.13
N HIS A 194 -13.51 25.91 -0.56
CA HIS A 194 -14.22 24.86 -1.29
C HIS A 194 -15.67 24.79 -0.80
N GLY A 195 -16.63 25.02 -1.70
CA GLY A 195 -18.03 25.13 -1.32
C GLY A 195 -18.27 26.26 -0.30
N GLY A 196 -18.82 25.91 0.87
CA GLY A 196 -19.03 26.83 2.00
C GLY A 196 -17.88 26.89 3.02
N ALA A 197 -16.84 26.08 2.87
CA ALA A 197 -15.74 25.97 3.83
C ALA A 197 -14.49 26.70 3.36
N THR A 198 -13.74 27.28 4.30
CA THR A 198 -12.47 27.97 4.08
C THR A 198 -11.40 27.34 4.97
N ALA A 199 -10.21 27.11 4.44
CA ALA A 199 -9.05 26.54 5.11
C ALA A 199 -7.82 27.45 4.97
N ASN A 200 -6.96 27.48 5.99
CA ASN A 200 -5.68 28.17 5.94
C ASN A 200 -4.68 27.38 5.09
N ALA A 201 -4.13 27.99 4.03
CA ALA A 201 -3.23 27.32 3.11
C ALA A 201 -1.84 27.02 3.69
N LYS A 202 -1.51 27.59 4.86
CA LYS A 202 -0.26 27.30 5.59
C LYS A 202 -0.44 26.22 6.66
N SER A 203 -1.67 25.75 6.89
CA SER A 203 -1.98 24.65 7.81
C SER A 203 -2.38 23.41 7.01
N LEU A 204 -1.57 22.36 7.15
CA LEU A 204 -1.82 21.08 6.50
C LEU A 204 -3.14 20.49 6.99
N ILE A 205 -3.41 20.58 8.28
CA ILE A 205 -4.62 20.00 8.89
C ILE A 205 -5.88 20.74 8.41
N SER A 206 -5.83 22.07 8.32
CA SER A 206 -6.92 22.87 7.77
C SER A 206 -7.26 22.47 6.33
N LEU A 207 -6.24 22.26 5.49
CA LEU A 207 -6.43 21.83 4.11
C LEU A 207 -7.01 20.41 4.01
N LEU A 208 -6.57 19.46 4.83
CA LEU A 208 -7.11 18.10 4.83
C LEU A 208 -8.57 18.06 5.26
N ARG A 209 -8.99 18.92 6.20
CA ARG A 209 -10.39 19.07 6.64
C ARG A 209 -11.30 19.69 5.58
N LEU A 210 -10.75 20.39 4.60
CA LEU A 210 -11.53 21.00 3.51
C LEU A 210 -12.29 19.95 2.68
N GLY A 211 -11.81 18.69 2.68
CA GLY A 211 -12.47 17.57 2.03
C GLY A 211 -12.65 17.75 0.52
N ALA A 212 -11.82 18.60 -0.10
CA ALA A 212 -11.88 18.85 -1.52
C ALA A 212 -11.41 17.61 -2.28
N SER A 213 -12.35 16.98 -3.00
CA SER A 213 -12.09 15.82 -3.84
C SER A 213 -11.53 16.23 -5.21
N GLY A 214 -10.88 15.30 -5.91
CA GLY A 214 -10.20 15.62 -7.16
C GLY A 214 -11.13 16.20 -8.23
N GLY A 215 -10.63 17.22 -8.94
CA GLY A 215 -11.37 17.90 -10.01
C GLY A 215 -12.38 18.96 -9.54
N GLN A 216 -12.55 19.18 -8.23
CA GLN A 216 -13.46 20.21 -7.71
C GLN A 216 -12.86 21.62 -7.75
N PRO A 217 -13.65 22.67 -7.99
CA PRO A 217 -13.16 24.04 -8.03
C PRO A 217 -12.79 24.55 -6.63
N LEU A 218 -11.64 25.21 -6.53
CA LEU A 218 -11.12 25.85 -5.33
C LEU A 218 -10.87 27.32 -5.61
N THR A 219 -11.21 28.19 -4.66
CA THR A 219 -10.82 29.61 -4.71
C THR A 219 -9.70 29.83 -3.70
N VAL A 220 -8.51 30.22 -4.17
CA VAL A 220 -7.40 30.62 -3.30
C VAL A 220 -7.39 32.13 -3.21
N THR A 221 -7.42 32.67 -1.99
CA THR A 221 -7.37 34.10 -1.70
C THR A 221 -6.10 34.41 -0.93
N ALA A 222 -5.42 35.53 -1.24
CA ALA A 222 -4.25 35.98 -0.49
C ALA A 222 -4.34 37.46 -0.13
N SER A 223 -3.85 37.81 1.07
CA SER A 223 -3.85 39.17 1.60
C SER A 223 -2.50 39.51 2.24
N GLY A 224 -1.94 40.67 1.92
CA GLY A 224 -0.63 41.12 2.43
C GLY A 224 0.31 41.68 1.35
N GLU A 225 1.50 42.10 1.77
CA GLU A 225 2.48 42.82 0.91
C GLU A 225 2.96 41.99 -0.29
N ASP A 226 3.04 40.66 -0.17
CA ASP A 226 3.48 39.73 -1.22
C ASP A 226 2.35 38.83 -1.75
N ALA A 227 1.09 39.22 -1.55
CA ALA A 227 -0.09 38.45 -1.96
C ALA A 227 -0.11 38.09 -3.45
N ALA A 228 0.22 39.04 -4.33
CA ALA A 228 0.25 38.78 -5.77
C ALA A 228 1.32 37.73 -6.17
N ALA A 229 2.49 37.78 -5.52
CA ALA A 229 3.56 36.81 -5.75
C ALA A 229 3.18 35.43 -5.18
N ALA A 230 2.51 35.40 -4.03
CA ALA A 230 2.00 34.17 -3.43
C ALA A 230 0.97 33.49 -4.34
N LEU A 231 -0.01 34.22 -4.86
CA LEU A 231 -1.02 33.69 -5.79
C LEU A 231 -0.38 33.19 -7.08
N GLN A 232 0.64 33.88 -7.61
CA GLN A 232 1.35 33.43 -8.80
C GLN A 232 2.09 32.11 -8.56
N ALA A 233 2.79 31.99 -7.43
CA ALA A 233 3.52 30.77 -7.08
C ALA A 233 2.57 29.60 -6.78
N ILE A 234 1.44 29.85 -6.09
CA ILE A 234 0.42 28.84 -5.83
C ILE A 234 -0.23 28.39 -7.13
N ARG A 235 -0.57 29.32 -8.04
CA ARG A 235 -1.07 28.98 -9.38
C ARG A 235 -0.11 28.05 -10.11
N ALA A 236 1.17 28.39 -10.14
CA ALA A 236 2.20 27.55 -10.76
C ALA A 236 2.26 26.17 -10.10
N ALA A 237 2.18 26.10 -8.77
CA ALA A 237 2.20 24.83 -8.04
C ALA A 237 0.97 23.94 -8.33
N PHE A 238 -0.23 24.52 -8.48
CA PHE A 238 -1.42 23.81 -8.95
C PHE A 238 -1.30 23.37 -10.41
N GLU A 239 -0.70 24.19 -11.29
CA GLU A 239 -0.42 23.84 -12.69
C GLU A 239 0.64 22.72 -12.81
N GLU A 240 1.57 22.64 -11.85
CA GLU A 240 2.61 21.61 -11.72
C GLU A 240 2.12 20.34 -10.98
N GLY A 241 0.86 20.32 -10.51
CA GLY A 241 0.22 19.16 -9.88
C GLY A 241 0.58 18.94 -8.41
N LEU A 242 1.07 19.95 -7.69
CA LEU A 242 1.34 19.93 -6.23
C LEU A 242 2.09 18.67 -5.74
N ASP A 243 3.18 18.30 -6.42
CA ASP A 243 3.98 17.10 -6.10
C ASP A 243 3.19 15.76 -6.10
N GLU A 244 1.98 15.69 -6.64
CA GLU A 244 1.17 14.46 -6.74
C GLU A 244 1.65 13.59 -7.92
N PRO A 245 2.20 12.38 -7.69
CA PRO A 245 2.18 11.32 -8.70
C PRO A 245 0.76 10.73 -8.72
N VAL A 246 0.21 10.49 -9.92
CA VAL A 246 -1.07 9.77 -10.10
C VAL A 246 -0.90 8.35 -9.59
N THR A 247 -1.19 8.14 -8.30
CA THR A 247 -1.14 6.86 -7.62
C THR A 247 -2.18 6.87 -6.50
N ALA A 248 -3.16 5.98 -6.61
CA ALA A 248 -4.18 5.79 -5.60
C ALA A 248 -3.63 4.93 -4.46
N ALA A 249 -3.63 5.44 -3.24
CA ALA A 249 -3.29 4.67 -2.04
C ALA A 249 -4.55 4.07 -1.38
N ALA A 250 -4.35 2.91 -0.77
CA ALA A 250 -5.38 1.93 -0.40
C ALA A 250 -6.28 2.36 0.77
N PRO A 251 -7.56 1.93 0.78
CA PRO A 251 -8.31 1.74 2.01
C PRO A 251 -7.80 0.51 2.78
N ALA A 252 -7.82 0.57 4.11
CA ALA A 252 -7.66 -0.59 4.96
C ALA A 252 -8.90 -1.48 4.82
N GLU A 253 -8.71 -2.73 4.40
CA GLU A 253 -9.78 -3.70 4.25
C GLU A 253 -9.98 -4.48 5.56
N GLU A 254 -11.22 -4.50 6.03
CA GLU A 254 -11.70 -5.32 7.13
C GLU A 254 -11.69 -6.80 6.70
N ALA A 255 -10.91 -7.61 7.39
CA ALA A 255 -10.74 -9.01 7.04
C ALA A 255 -11.91 -9.87 7.53
N ALA A 256 -12.50 -10.64 6.62
CA ALA A 256 -13.32 -11.81 6.97
C ALA A 256 -12.56 -12.77 7.93
N PRO A 257 -13.26 -13.61 8.73
CA PRO A 257 -12.62 -14.55 9.63
C PRO A 257 -11.67 -15.48 8.85
N ARG A 258 -10.37 -15.40 9.14
CA ARG A 258 -9.35 -16.10 8.35
C ARG A 258 -9.07 -17.49 8.89
N THR A 259 -9.02 -18.45 7.97
CA THR A 259 -8.67 -19.85 8.23
C THR A 259 -7.16 -20.03 8.21
N VAL A 260 -6.63 -20.74 9.21
CA VAL A 260 -5.26 -21.26 9.22
C VAL A 260 -5.03 -22.07 7.93
N PRO A 261 -3.90 -21.92 7.20
CA PRO A 261 -3.55 -22.85 6.12
C PRO A 261 -3.65 -24.30 6.63
N ALA A 262 -4.37 -25.16 5.90
CA ALA A 262 -4.76 -26.51 6.33
C ALA A 262 -3.57 -27.48 6.53
N ASP A 263 -2.36 -27.01 6.21
CA ASP A 263 -1.10 -27.71 6.07
C ASP A 263 -0.05 -27.31 7.13
N LEU A 264 -0.41 -26.45 8.10
CA LEU A 264 0.47 -26.08 9.20
C LEU A 264 0.47 -27.13 10.32
N ASP A 265 1.51 -27.96 10.34
CA ASP A 265 1.76 -29.01 11.33
C ASP A 265 2.59 -28.49 12.52
N TYR A 266 1.93 -27.79 13.44
CA TYR A 266 2.50 -27.33 14.72
C TYR A 266 1.68 -27.90 15.89
N ASP A 267 2.37 -28.34 16.95
CA ASP A 267 1.71 -28.81 18.18
C ASP A 267 1.30 -27.66 19.11
N GLY A 268 2.05 -26.54 19.06
CA GLY A 268 1.81 -25.33 19.84
C GLY A 268 0.57 -24.54 19.40
N ARG A 269 0.22 -23.51 20.18
CA ARG A 269 -0.96 -22.68 19.90
C ARG A 269 -0.68 -21.75 18.71
N VAL A 270 -1.29 -22.07 17.56
CA VAL A 270 -1.16 -21.27 16.33
C VAL A 270 -2.06 -20.05 16.38
N ILE A 271 -1.48 -18.88 16.14
CA ILE A 271 -2.16 -17.59 15.98
C ILE A 271 -1.96 -17.16 14.53
N ALA A 272 -3.06 -17.09 13.77
CA ALA A 272 -3.03 -16.77 12.34
C ALA A 272 -2.98 -15.26 12.10
N GLY A 273 -2.17 -14.85 11.12
CA GLY A 273 -2.13 -13.50 10.59
C GLY A 273 -1.91 -13.50 9.07
N ILE A 274 -1.26 -12.46 8.56
CA ILE A 274 -0.88 -12.29 7.16
C ILE A 274 0.65 -12.28 7.08
N SER A 275 1.20 -13.08 6.16
CA SER A 275 2.61 -13.01 5.81
C SER A 275 2.97 -11.60 5.30
N ALA A 276 3.77 -10.89 6.08
CA ALA A 276 4.28 -9.58 5.71
C ALA A 276 5.72 -9.70 5.21
N SER A 277 6.56 -10.50 5.86
CA SER A 277 7.95 -10.72 5.45
C SER A 277 8.33 -12.19 5.71
N PRO A 278 8.92 -12.90 4.72
CA PRO A 278 9.21 -14.33 4.81
C PRO A 278 10.31 -14.66 5.83
N GLY A 279 10.43 -15.94 6.15
CA GLY A 279 11.43 -16.49 7.06
C GLY A 279 10.86 -16.98 8.39
N VAL A 280 11.66 -17.79 9.08
CA VAL A 280 11.29 -18.39 10.37
C VAL A 280 12.24 -17.92 11.45
N SER A 281 11.69 -17.50 12.59
CA SER A 281 12.47 -17.18 13.78
C SER A 281 11.90 -17.82 15.03
N THR A 282 12.75 -18.06 16.02
CA THR A 282 12.37 -18.64 17.30
C THR A 282 13.05 -17.85 18.39
N GLY A 283 12.28 -17.40 19.38
CA GLY A 283 12.80 -16.59 20.46
C GLY A 283 11.76 -16.26 21.51
N PRO A 284 12.17 -15.67 22.64
CA PRO A 284 11.23 -15.10 23.59
C PRO A 284 10.44 -13.96 22.95
N VAL A 285 9.15 -13.91 23.22
CA VAL A 285 8.30 -12.79 22.83
C VAL A 285 8.52 -11.61 23.76
N TRP A 286 8.45 -10.42 23.19
CA TRP A 286 8.50 -9.18 23.94
C TRP A 286 7.41 -8.26 23.44
N LYS A 287 6.50 -7.85 24.33
CA LYS A 287 5.49 -6.88 23.99
C LYS A 287 6.09 -5.50 23.93
N PHE A 288 5.95 -4.88 22.77
CA PHE A 288 6.17 -3.46 22.61
C PHE A 288 5.12 -2.72 23.44
N GLN A 289 5.57 -2.07 24.49
CA GLN A 289 4.76 -1.16 25.28
C GLN A 289 5.08 0.26 24.85
N ARG A 290 4.05 1.10 24.73
CA ARG A 290 4.25 2.53 24.53
C ARG A 290 4.50 3.20 25.88
N GLU A 291 5.35 4.24 25.90
CA GLU A 291 5.63 5.01 27.11
C GLU A 291 4.36 5.70 27.61
N GLU A 292 4.07 5.57 28.90
CA GLU A 292 3.04 6.40 29.53
C GLU A 292 3.64 7.77 29.86
N LEU A 293 3.21 8.77 29.10
CA LEU A 293 3.64 10.15 29.26
C LEU A 293 2.69 10.87 30.22
N THR A 294 3.19 11.36 31.34
CA THR A 294 2.39 12.17 32.26
C THR A 294 2.79 13.64 32.17
N VAL A 295 1.79 14.52 32.02
CA VAL A 295 1.97 15.97 32.01
C VAL A 295 1.08 16.59 33.09
N ALA A 296 1.60 17.58 33.80
CA ALA A 296 0.79 18.37 34.72
C ALA A 296 -0.21 19.21 33.92
N GLU A 297 -1.46 19.33 34.37
CA GLU A 297 -2.47 20.11 33.64
C GLU A 297 -2.13 21.62 33.62
N THR A 298 -1.70 22.16 34.75
CA THR A 298 -1.35 23.56 34.93
C THR A 298 0.12 23.70 35.30
N ALA A 299 0.74 24.82 34.91
CA ALA A 299 2.09 25.17 35.35
C ALA A 299 2.20 26.68 35.62
N PRO A 300 3.04 27.11 36.57
CA PRO A 300 3.36 28.52 36.74
C PRO A 300 4.21 29.03 35.57
N ASP A 301 4.22 30.35 35.38
CA ASP A 301 5.03 31.06 34.40
C ASP A 301 4.74 30.67 32.93
N PRO A 302 3.69 31.27 32.31
CA PRO A 302 3.35 31.05 30.91
C PRO A 302 4.51 31.31 29.95
N GLU A 303 5.37 32.31 30.21
CA GLU A 303 6.51 32.61 29.34
C GLU A 303 7.54 31.47 29.35
N ALA A 304 7.80 30.87 30.52
CA ALA A 304 8.65 29.68 30.60
C ALA A 304 8.01 28.48 29.88
N GLN A 305 6.69 28.31 29.95
CA GLN A 305 5.99 27.24 29.24
C GLN A 305 6.04 27.44 27.72
N HIS A 306 5.86 28.66 27.21
CA HIS A 306 6.02 28.98 25.79
C HIS A 306 7.41 28.61 25.28
N ARG A 307 8.47 29.07 25.96
CA ARG A 307 9.86 28.71 25.60
C ARG A 307 10.09 27.21 25.61
N ARG A 308 9.48 26.50 26.56
CA ARG A 308 9.62 25.05 26.69
C ARG A 308 8.93 24.30 25.54
N LEU A 309 7.75 24.77 25.10
CA LEU A 309 7.07 24.26 23.92
C LEU A 309 7.91 24.50 22.66
N ASP A 310 8.41 25.73 22.44
CA ASP A 310 9.24 26.08 21.29
C ASP A 310 10.50 25.21 21.20
N GLN A 311 11.18 24.99 22.34
CA GLN A 311 12.35 24.12 22.42
C GLN A 311 12.01 22.66 22.09
N ALA A 312 10.88 22.15 22.56
CA ALA A 312 10.43 20.79 22.28
C ALA A 312 10.08 20.60 20.80
N LEU A 313 9.38 21.57 20.19
CA LEU A 313 9.08 21.57 18.75
C LEU A 313 10.37 21.58 17.92
N ALA A 314 11.31 22.47 18.24
CA ALA A 314 12.59 22.57 17.53
C ALA A 314 13.43 21.28 17.61
N ALA A 315 13.46 20.64 18.79
CA ALA A 315 14.16 19.37 18.98
C ALA A 315 13.46 18.22 18.23
N ALA A 316 12.14 18.12 18.28
CA ALA A 316 11.38 17.12 17.53
C ALA A 316 11.58 17.28 16.00
N ALA A 317 11.64 18.53 15.50
CA ALA A 317 11.90 18.82 14.10
C ALA A 317 13.31 18.38 13.68
N ALA A 318 14.31 18.59 14.53
CA ALA A 318 15.68 18.11 14.29
C ALA A 318 15.75 16.59 14.24
N ASP A 319 15.06 15.89 15.15
CA ASP A 319 14.99 14.43 15.15
C ASP A 319 14.32 13.87 13.88
N LEU A 320 13.23 14.50 13.41
CA LEU A 320 12.58 14.09 12.16
C LEU A 320 13.48 14.30 10.94
N ARG A 321 14.26 15.39 10.89
CA ARG A 321 15.27 15.61 9.84
C ARG A 321 16.34 14.53 9.83
N ASN A 322 16.86 14.16 11.00
CA ASN A 322 17.87 13.09 11.11
C ASN A 322 17.31 11.74 10.63
N LEU A 323 16.08 11.40 11.03
CA LEU A 323 15.39 10.18 10.58
C LEU A 323 15.19 10.17 9.06
N TYR A 324 14.77 11.30 8.49
CA TYR A 324 14.64 11.46 7.04
C TYR A 324 15.96 11.18 6.33
N GLU A 325 17.06 11.80 6.77
CA GLU A 325 18.38 11.60 6.15
C GLU A 325 18.90 10.16 6.26
N GLU A 326 18.72 9.53 7.43
CA GLU A 326 19.15 8.14 7.65
C GLU A 326 18.38 7.17 6.75
N PHE A 327 17.06 7.33 6.65
CA PHE A 327 16.21 6.51 5.79
C PHE A 327 16.44 6.77 4.32
N TRP A 328 16.66 8.03 3.94
CA TRP A 328 16.99 8.40 2.57
C TRP A 328 18.25 7.67 2.10
N LYS A 329 19.30 7.60 2.94
CA LYS A 329 20.54 6.87 2.64
C LYS A 329 20.35 5.34 2.53
N LYS A 330 19.50 4.74 3.39
CA LYS A 330 19.33 3.28 3.46
C LYS A 330 18.29 2.73 2.48
N ALA A 331 17.22 3.50 2.21
CA ALA A 331 16.00 3.00 1.58
C ALA A 331 15.47 3.87 0.44
N GLY A 332 16.12 5.02 0.16
CA GLY A 332 15.78 5.93 -0.93
C GLY A 332 14.67 6.94 -0.63
N ALA A 333 14.55 7.96 -1.49
CA ALA A 333 13.72 9.14 -1.23
C ALA A 333 12.20 8.86 -1.13
N ALA A 334 11.67 7.94 -1.93
CA ALA A 334 10.24 7.62 -1.91
C ALA A 334 9.79 7.08 -0.54
N LYS A 335 10.64 6.30 0.13
CA LYS A 335 10.38 5.75 1.46
C LYS A 335 10.64 6.77 2.57
N ALA A 336 11.56 7.72 2.35
CA ALA A 336 11.85 8.80 3.30
C ALA A 336 10.77 9.90 3.30
N ALA A 337 9.99 10.06 2.22
CA ALA A 337 8.98 11.12 2.06
C ALA A 337 7.92 11.17 3.19
N ILE A 338 7.70 10.05 3.89
CA ILE A 338 6.80 10.00 5.05
C ILE A 338 7.24 11.00 6.14
N PHE A 339 8.54 11.08 6.40
CA PHE A 339 9.08 12.00 7.42
C PHE A 339 8.96 13.47 7.03
N LYS A 340 8.87 13.77 5.72
CA LYS A 340 8.60 15.13 5.23
C LYS A 340 7.17 15.56 5.58
N ALA A 341 6.19 14.68 5.40
CA ALA A 341 4.81 14.95 5.83
C ALA A 341 4.71 15.10 7.37
N HIS A 342 5.49 14.32 8.13
CA HIS A 342 5.55 14.46 9.59
C HIS A 342 6.12 15.83 10.02
N GLN A 343 7.06 16.39 9.27
CA GLN A 343 7.58 17.75 9.53
C GLN A 343 6.51 18.81 9.29
N GLU A 344 5.70 18.69 8.23
CA GLU A 344 4.63 19.65 7.98
C GLU A 344 3.49 19.58 9.01
N LEU A 345 3.18 18.38 9.51
CA LEU A 345 2.24 18.22 10.62
C LEU A 345 2.78 18.82 11.93
N LEU A 346 4.09 18.72 12.16
CA LEU A 346 4.74 19.29 13.34
C LEU A 346 4.73 20.82 13.32
N ASP A 347 5.03 21.39 12.15
CA ASP A 347 5.12 22.83 11.92
C ASP A 347 3.77 23.44 11.50
N ASP A 348 2.65 22.82 11.87
CA ASP A 348 1.32 23.35 11.59
C ASP A 348 1.05 24.61 12.45
N PRO A 349 0.87 25.79 11.82
CA PRO A 349 0.80 27.06 12.54
C PRO A 349 -0.44 27.20 13.42
N GLU A 350 -1.54 26.51 13.11
CA GLU A 350 -2.77 26.58 13.89
C GLU A 350 -2.64 25.77 15.17
N MET A 351 -2.06 24.56 15.08
CA MET A 351 -1.77 23.77 16.26
C MET A 351 -0.81 24.49 17.21
N VAL A 352 0.27 25.07 16.66
CA VAL A 352 1.24 25.81 17.47
C VAL A 352 0.54 27.00 18.13
N ALA A 353 -0.17 27.84 17.37
CA ALA A 353 -0.86 29.01 17.91
C ALA A 353 -1.87 28.66 19.01
N GLU A 354 -2.65 27.59 18.83
CA GLU A 354 -3.63 27.14 19.83
C GLU A 354 -2.96 26.59 21.09
N ALA A 355 -1.87 25.83 20.95
CA ALA A 355 -1.09 25.37 22.10
C ALA A 355 -0.52 26.55 22.90
N HIS A 356 -0.02 27.59 22.22
CA HIS A 356 0.38 28.84 22.89
C HIS A 356 -0.83 29.52 23.56
N ALA A 357 -2.00 29.59 22.92
CA ALA A 357 -3.19 30.20 23.52
C ALA A 357 -3.62 29.50 24.82
N LEU A 358 -3.60 28.16 24.85
CA LEU A 358 -3.90 27.37 26.06
C LEU A 358 -2.86 27.58 27.17
N ILE A 359 -1.58 27.74 26.83
CA ILE A 359 -0.55 28.12 27.80
C ILE A 359 -0.84 29.50 28.40
N GLY A 360 -1.27 30.46 27.57
CA GLY A 360 -1.70 31.78 28.03
C GLY A 360 -2.89 31.75 28.99
N GLN A 361 -3.71 30.69 28.91
CA GLN A 361 -4.84 30.42 29.83
C GLN A 361 -4.42 29.66 31.10
N GLY A 362 -3.12 29.42 31.32
CA GLY A 362 -2.58 28.80 32.53
C GLY A 362 -2.36 27.29 32.45
N LYS A 363 -2.48 26.69 31.25
CA LYS A 363 -2.13 25.27 31.04
C LYS A 363 -0.62 25.09 30.92
N SER A 364 -0.13 23.91 31.27
CA SER A 364 1.28 23.57 31.03
C SER A 364 1.53 23.34 29.54
N ALA A 365 2.79 23.47 29.10
CA ALA A 365 3.17 23.19 27.71
C ALA A 365 2.79 21.77 27.27
N GLY A 366 3.03 20.78 28.15
CA GLY A 366 2.74 19.38 27.85
C GLY A 366 1.23 19.08 27.76
N TRP A 367 0.42 19.70 28.62
CA TRP A 367 -1.03 19.53 28.56
C TRP A 367 -1.63 20.26 27.35
N ALA A 368 -1.22 21.51 27.11
CA ALA A 368 -1.68 22.30 25.99
C ALA A 368 -1.40 21.61 24.64
N TRP A 369 -0.17 21.13 24.45
CA TRP A 369 0.19 20.40 23.23
C TRP A 369 -0.62 19.11 23.08
N ARG A 370 -0.79 18.34 24.18
CA ARG A 370 -1.59 17.11 24.17
C ARG A 370 -3.02 17.35 23.73
N ALA A 371 -3.69 18.30 24.36
CA ALA A 371 -5.08 18.62 24.06
C ALA A 371 -5.25 18.95 22.56
N VAL A 372 -4.35 19.78 22.02
CA VAL A 372 -4.39 20.21 20.62
C VAL A 372 -4.16 19.03 19.66
N TYR A 373 -3.08 18.25 19.81
CA TYR A 373 -2.83 17.17 18.84
C TYR A 373 -3.86 16.04 18.95
N GLU A 374 -4.37 15.72 20.15
CA GLU A 374 -5.39 14.67 20.33
C GLU A 374 -6.73 15.07 19.71
N GLU A 375 -7.16 16.32 19.88
CA GLU A 375 -8.36 16.84 19.24
C GLU A 375 -8.23 16.82 17.70
N ARG A 376 -7.08 17.28 17.17
CA ARG A 376 -6.84 17.29 15.73
C ARG A 376 -6.73 15.88 15.14
N ALA A 377 -6.06 14.96 15.82
CA ALA A 377 -6.00 13.56 15.42
C ALA A 377 -7.39 12.91 15.45
N GLY A 378 -8.19 13.17 16.49
CA GLY A 378 -9.57 12.69 16.59
C GLY A 378 -10.45 13.21 15.45
N THR A 379 -10.31 14.50 15.09
CA THR A 379 -11.05 15.10 13.97
C THR A 379 -10.65 14.47 12.63
N LEU A 380 -9.35 14.23 12.40
CA LEU A 380 -8.87 13.53 11.19
C LEU A 380 -9.40 12.10 11.12
N ALA A 381 -9.43 11.37 12.24
CA ALA A 381 -9.91 9.98 12.30
C ALA A 381 -11.40 9.85 11.94
N GLN A 382 -12.18 10.92 12.09
CA GLN A 382 -13.61 10.95 11.75
C GLN A 382 -13.88 11.29 10.27
N LEU A 383 -12.86 11.57 9.47
CA LEU A 383 -13.04 11.82 8.04
C LEU A 383 -13.54 10.56 7.32
N ALA A 384 -14.50 10.74 6.42
CA ALA A 384 -15.10 9.63 5.66
C ALA A 384 -14.12 8.97 4.67
N ASP A 385 -13.06 9.69 4.28
CA ASP A 385 -11.99 9.15 3.45
C ASP A 385 -10.99 8.36 4.33
N PRO A 386 -10.86 7.04 4.16
CA PRO A 386 -9.97 6.20 4.98
C PRO A 386 -8.49 6.58 4.87
N LEU A 387 -8.06 7.16 3.75
CA LEU A 387 -6.68 7.58 3.53
C LEU A 387 -6.37 8.87 4.29
N LEU A 388 -7.33 9.79 4.37
CA LEU A 388 -7.22 10.98 5.22
C LEU A 388 -7.35 10.62 6.71
N ALA A 389 -8.24 9.68 7.04
CA ALA A 389 -8.39 9.16 8.40
C ALA A 389 -7.12 8.46 8.91
N GLY A 390 -6.41 7.73 8.03
CA GLY A 390 -5.12 7.11 8.33
C GLY A 390 -4.04 8.11 8.79
N ARG A 391 -4.16 9.40 8.46
CA ARG A 391 -3.23 10.46 8.91
C ARG A 391 -3.40 10.86 10.36
N ALA A 392 -4.50 10.47 11.01
CA ALA A 392 -4.65 10.62 12.46
C ALA A 392 -3.52 9.91 13.21
N ALA A 393 -3.07 8.75 12.71
CA ALA A 393 -1.95 8.01 13.28
C ALA A 393 -0.62 8.79 13.12
N ASP A 394 -0.36 9.36 11.94
CA ASP A 394 0.84 10.17 11.67
C ASP A 394 0.89 11.42 12.57
N LEU A 395 -0.25 12.12 12.71
CA LEU A 395 -0.34 13.27 13.60
C LEU A 395 -0.16 12.88 15.07
N SER A 396 -0.65 11.70 15.46
CA SER A 396 -0.45 11.17 16.82
C SER A 396 1.02 10.82 17.10
N ASP A 397 1.75 10.25 16.13
CA ASP A 397 3.22 10.00 16.24
C ASP A 397 3.96 11.33 16.47
N VAL A 398 3.73 12.31 15.58
CA VAL A 398 4.35 13.64 15.66
C VAL A 398 3.99 14.34 16.98
N GLY A 399 2.73 14.32 17.37
CA GLY A 399 2.24 14.88 18.63
C GLY A 399 2.93 14.27 19.84
N ARG A 400 3.00 12.93 19.89
CA ARG A 400 3.66 12.20 20.99
C ARG A 400 5.17 12.46 21.05
N ARG A 401 5.83 12.65 19.92
CA ARG A 401 7.27 12.99 19.86
C ARG A 401 7.58 14.27 20.63
N VAL A 402 6.82 15.33 20.41
CA VAL A 402 6.96 16.60 21.13
C VAL A 402 6.55 16.44 22.59
N LEU A 403 5.44 15.73 22.84
CA LEU A 403 4.94 15.48 24.18
C LEU A 403 5.99 14.77 25.06
N ARG A 404 6.80 13.86 24.50
CA ARG A 404 7.87 13.15 25.22
C ARG A 404 8.94 14.09 25.77
N LEU A 405 9.23 15.19 25.07
CA LEU A 405 10.18 16.22 25.50
C LEU A 405 9.60 17.14 26.60
N LEU A 406 8.26 17.20 26.68
CA LEU A 406 7.53 18.04 27.64
C LEU A 406 7.11 17.28 28.89
N ALA A 407 6.85 15.98 28.78
CA ALA A 407 6.33 15.13 29.83
C ALA A 407 7.40 14.65 30.81
N VAL A 408 6.94 14.22 31.98
CA VAL A 408 7.72 13.35 32.87
C VAL A 408 7.35 11.92 32.51
N VAL A 409 8.35 11.11 32.15
CA VAL A 409 8.17 9.68 31.87
C VAL A 409 7.92 8.98 33.21
N THR A 410 6.68 8.58 33.47
CA THR A 410 6.26 7.95 34.73
C THR A 410 6.48 6.45 34.71
N GLU A 411 6.28 5.81 33.56
CA GLU A 411 6.70 4.43 33.29
C GLU A 411 7.63 4.41 32.09
N ARG A 412 8.90 4.06 32.34
CA ARG A 412 9.81 3.76 31.24
C ARG A 412 9.38 2.44 30.63
N VAL A 413 9.11 2.43 29.33
CA VAL A 413 9.01 1.19 28.55
C VAL A 413 10.22 0.35 28.90
N ALA A 414 9.97 -0.90 29.27
CA ALA A 414 11.05 -1.84 29.44
C ALA A 414 11.80 -1.90 28.11
N ALA A 415 13.02 -1.35 28.09
CA ALA A 415 13.86 -1.32 26.91
C ALA A 415 13.90 -2.72 26.29
N LEU A 416 14.04 -2.80 24.96
CA LEU A 416 14.31 -4.08 24.31
C LEU A 416 15.40 -4.79 25.13
N PRO A 417 15.16 -6.03 25.56
CA PRO A 417 16.08 -6.68 26.47
C PRO A 417 17.44 -6.87 25.77
N ASP A 418 18.49 -7.10 26.55
CA ASP A 418 19.85 -7.30 26.02
C ASP A 418 20.05 -8.65 25.28
N HIS A 419 18.95 -9.34 24.95
CA HIS A 419 18.94 -10.56 24.17
C HIS A 419 17.92 -10.47 23.02
N PRO A 420 18.09 -11.25 21.94
CA PRO A 420 17.19 -11.19 20.80
C PRO A 420 15.77 -11.69 21.11
N VAL A 421 14.75 -10.98 20.62
CA VAL A 421 13.32 -11.24 20.88
C VAL A 421 12.46 -11.22 19.62
N ILE A 422 11.29 -11.87 19.67
CA ILE A 422 10.19 -11.64 18.72
C ILE A 422 9.33 -10.49 19.28
N LEU A 423 9.22 -9.40 18.54
CA LEU A 423 8.51 -8.21 19.00
C LEU A 423 7.01 -8.34 18.67
N LEU A 424 6.16 -8.26 19.70
CA LEU A 424 4.71 -8.24 19.57
C LEU A 424 4.22 -6.81 19.77
N ALA A 425 3.39 -6.29 18.87
CA ALA A 425 2.85 -4.93 19.00
C ALA A 425 1.39 -4.88 18.57
N GLU A 426 0.64 -3.91 19.09
CA GLU A 426 -0.71 -3.64 18.58
C GLU A 426 -0.62 -3.15 17.13
N ASP A 427 0.25 -2.15 16.95
CA ASP A 427 0.73 -1.61 15.69
C ASP A 427 2.13 -1.02 15.93
N LEU A 428 2.89 -0.75 14.86
CA LEU A 428 4.18 -0.07 14.94
C LEU A 428 4.21 1.14 14.02
N GLU A 429 4.48 2.31 14.59
CA GLU A 429 4.63 3.55 13.82
C GLU A 429 5.93 3.50 12.98
N PRO A 430 6.02 4.25 11.87
CA PRO A 430 7.25 4.33 11.07
C PRO A 430 8.47 4.73 11.90
N SER A 431 8.28 5.57 12.91
CA SER A 431 9.34 6.01 13.82
C SER A 431 9.79 4.92 14.80
N ASP A 432 8.92 3.98 15.15
CA ASP A 432 9.25 2.84 16.02
C ASP A 432 10.05 1.79 15.25
N THR A 433 9.57 1.42 14.07
CA THR A 433 10.25 0.47 13.17
C THR A 433 11.63 0.95 12.74
N ALA A 434 11.79 2.27 12.55
CA ALA A 434 13.07 2.90 12.23
C ALA A 434 14.17 2.72 13.29
N LYS A 435 13.78 2.59 14.55
CA LYS A 435 14.70 2.47 15.69
C LYS A 435 14.98 1.02 16.07
N LEU A 436 14.37 0.06 15.38
CA LEU A 436 14.60 -1.36 15.65
C LEU A 436 16.03 -1.75 15.26
N ASP A 437 16.70 -2.42 16.19
CA ASP A 437 17.99 -3.03 15.95
C ASP A 437 17.78 -4.47 15.42
N PRO A 438 18.12 -4.76 14.15
CA PRO A 438 17.97 -6.11 13.59
C PRO A 438 18.76 -7.18 14.35
N ALA A 439 19.80 -6.81 15.13
CA ALA A 439 20.51 -7.76 15.98
C ALA A 439 19.71 -8.18 17.22
N LYS A 440 18.75 -7.37 17.66
CA LYS A 440 17.89 -7.62 18.83
C LYS A 440 16.47 -8.06 18.47
N VAL A 441 16.01 -7.79 17.26
CA VAL A 441 14.65 -8.13 16.82
C VAL A 441 14.71 -9.29 15.82
N LEU A 442 14.34 -10.48 16.31
CA LEU A 442 14.31 -11.72 15.52
C LEU A 442 13.11 -11.81 14.57
N GLY A 443 12.07 -11.03 14.81
CA GLY A 443 10.80 -11.10 14.09
C GLY A 443 9.78 -10.09 14.61
N LEU A 444 8.81 -9.75 13.78
CA LEU A 444 7.75 -8.78 14.07
C LEU A 444 6.37 -9.43 13.96
N CYS A 445 5.53 -9.27 14.99
CA CYS A 445 4.13 -9.68 14.93
C CYS A 445 3.21 -8.56 15.41
N THR A 446 2.30 -8.10 14.54
CA THR A 446 1.34 -7.04 14.90
C THR A 446 -0.09 -7.56 14.98
N ALA A 447 -0.85 -7.06 15.97
CA ALA A 447 -2.27 -7.38 16.11
C ALA A 447 -3.09 -6.84 14.93
N GLY A 448 -2.78 -5.60 14.50
CA GLY A 448 -3.36 -4.94 13.32
C GLY A 448 -2.42 -4.88 12.12
N GLY A 449 -2.78 -4.05 11.13
CA GLY A 449 -1.99 -3.79 9.91
C GLY A 449 -2.27 -4.75 8.75
N GLY A 450 -1.86 -4.39 7.53
CA GLY A 450 -2.00 -5.22 6.31
C GLY A 450 -0.66 -5.57 5.68
N ALA A 451 -0.63 -6.49 4.70
CA ALA A 451 0.60 -6.91 4.00
C ALA A 451 1.32 -5.75 3.26
N THR A 452 0.62 -4.64 3.06
CA THR A 452 1.11 -3.40 2.44
C THR A 452 1.35 -2.29 3.47
N SER A 453 1.20 -2.56 4.77
CA SER A 453 1.45 -1.56 5.81
C SER A 453 2.91 -1.09 5.80
N HIS A 454 3.15 0.10 6.34
CA HIS A 454 4.51 0.62 6.51
C HIS A 454 5.40 -0.37 7.29
N THR A 455 4.85 -1.04 8.30
CA THR A 455 5.52 -2.10 9.05
C THR A 455 5.94 -3.27 8.17
N ALA A 456 5.08 -3.73 7.26
CA ALA A 456 5.38 -4.83 6.34
C ALA A 456 6.48 -4.46 5.32
N ILE A 457 6.45 -3.23 4.80
CA ILE A 457 7.45 -2.72 3.86
C ILE A 457 8.83 -2.60 4.54
N ILE A 458 8.86 -2.09 5.77
CA ILE A 458 10.10 -1.91 6.52
C ILE A 458 10.69 -3.26 6.95
N ALA A 459 9.86 -4.20 7.44
CA ALA A 459 10.31 -5.54 7.82
C ALA A 459 11.02 -6.28 6.67
N ARG A 460 10.46 -6.22 5.45
CA ARG A 460 11.09 -6.78 4.24
C ARG A 460 12.44 -6.14 3.92
N SER A 461 12.55 -4.82 4.09
CA SER A 461 13.81 -4.11 3.82
C SER A 461 14.91 -4.43 4.82
N LEU A 462 14.55 -4.83 6.04
CA LEU A 462 15.47 -5.23 7.10
C LEU A 462 15.77 -6.74 7.11
N ASP A 463 15.19 -7.53 6.18
CA ASP A 463 15.24 -9.00 6.15
C ASP A 463 14.80 -9.64 7.49
N ILE A 464 13.79 -9.04 8.14
CA ILE A 464 13.21 -9.53 9.40
C ILE A 464 11.89 -10.24 9.09
N PRO A 465 11.67 -11.50 9.54
CA PRO A 465 10.40 -12.18 9.40
C PRO A 465 9.25 -11.40 10.05
N ALA A 466 8.10 -11.32 9.38
CA ALA A 466 6.97 -10.53 9.88
C ALA A 466 5.61 -11.12 9.57
N VAL A 467 4.72 -11.08 10.58
CA VAL A 467 3.31 -11.45 10.48
C VAL A 467 2.47 -10.26 10.98
N VAL A 468 1.52 -9.80 10.17
CA VAL A 468 0.64 -8.67 10.52
C VAL A 468 -0.81 -9.14 10.61
N ALA A 469 -1.71 -8.35 11.17
CA ALA A 469 -3.12 -8.73 11.38
C ALA A 469 -3.32 -10.03 12.17
N ALA A 470 -2.47 -10.32 13.16
CA ALA A 470 -2.57 -11.53 13.99
C ALA A 470 -3.72 -11.49 15.01
N GLY A 471 -4.42 -10.36 15.11
CA GLY A 471 -5.51 -10.12 16.04
C GLY A 471 -5.05 -9.80 17.46
N PRO A 472 -5.95 -9.28 18.32
CA PRO A 472 -5.61 -8.79 19.66
C PRO A 472 -5.08 -9.89 20.60
N SER A 473 -5.43 -11.16 20.37
CA SER A 473 -4.97 -12.30 21.18
C SER A 473 -3.45 -12.47 21.22
N VAL A 474 -2.72 -11.88 20.27
CA VAL A 474 -1.26 -11.88 20.29
C VAL A 474 -0.70 -11.06 21.46
N LEU A 475 -1.42 -10.02 21.89
CA LEU A 475 -1.03 -9.12 22.98
C LEU A 475 -1.24 -9.73 24.38
N ASP A 476 -2.00 -10.82 24.47
CA ASP A 476 -2.20 -11.58 25.69
C ASP A 476 -0.98 -12.43 26.07
N LEU A 477 -0.01 -12.60 25.15
CA LEU A 477 1.21 -13.35 25.42
C LEU A 477 2.08 -12.64 26.47
N GLU A 478 2.61 -13.39 27.42
CA GLU A 478 3.51 -12.87 28.46
C GLU A 478 4.93 -12.71 27.92
N ASN A 479 5.61 -11.62 28.31
CA ASN A 479 7.00 -11.39 27.94
C ASN A 479 7.90 -12.54 28.41
N GLY A 480 8.85 -12.94 27.57
CA GLY A 480 9.79 -14.03 27.85
C GLY A 480 9.29 -15.41 27.44
N ARG A 481 8.01 -15.59 27.09
CA ARG A 481 7.52 -16.86 26.56
C ARG A 481 8.13 -17.14 25.19
N THR A 482 8.56 -18.37 24.95
CA THR A 482 9.09 -18.75 23.65
C THR A 482 7.97 -18.81 22.62
N ALA A 483 8.21 -18.27 21.43
CA ALA A 483 7.36 -18.44 20.27
C ALA A 483 8.19 -18.74 19.02
N ILE A 484 7.52 -19.28 18.01
CA ILE A 484 8.04 -19.37 16.64
C ILE A 484 7.24 -18.36 15.81
N LEU A 485 7.93 -17.47 15.11
CA LEU A 485 7.34 -16.65 14.08
C LEU A 485 7.64 -17.30 12.73
N ASP A 486 6.61 -17.79 12.07
CA ASP A 486 6.68 -18.31 10.70
C ASP A 486 6.11 -17.26 9.75
N GLY A 487 7.00 -16.42 9.24
CA GLY A 487 6.68 -15.37 8.27
C GLY A 487 6.29 -15.93 6.90
N ASP A 488 6.74 -17.14 6.55
CA ASP A 488 6.35 -17.81 5.30
C ASP A 488 4.90 -18.31 5.40
N GLY A 489 4.55 -18.97 6.51
CA GLY A 489 3.20 -19.45 6.80
C GLY A 489 2.22 -18.38 7.27
N GLY A 490 2.71 -17.19 7.62
CA GLY A 490 1.88 -16.10 8.14
C GLY A 490 1.32 -16.35 9.54
N VAL A 491 2.06 -17.07 10.40
CA VAL A 491 1.58 -17.47 11.73
C VAL A 491 2.59 -17.21 12.85
N LEU A 492 2.07 -16.98 14.05
CA LEU A 492 2.85 -17.01 15.30
C LEU A 492 2.43 -18.24 16.10
N VAL A 493 3.39 -19.11 16.43
CA VAL A 493 3.16 -20.31 17.24
C VAL A 493 3.60 -20.02 18.67
N ALA A 494 2.64 -19.90 19.58
CA ALA A 494 2.88 -19.69 21.00
C ALA A 494 3.07 -21.02 21.74
N ASP A 495 3.91 -21.01 22.76
CA ASP A 495 4.25 -22.18 23.58
C ASP A 495 4.63 -23.41 22.72
N PRO A 496 5.61 -23.29 21.80
CA PRO A 496 5.96 -24.33 20.84
C PRO A 496 6.56 -25.55 21.55
N SER A 497 6.19 -26.74 21.10
CA SER A 497 6.75 -28.00 21.59
C SER A 497 8.24 -28.12 21.21
N GLU A 498 8.98 -29.06 21.82
CA GLU A 498 10.36 -29.35 21.39
C GLU A 498 10.40 -29.84 19.94
N ARG A 499 9.33 -30.50 19.46
CA ARG A 499 9.17 -30.88 18.05
C ARG A 499 9.05 -29.64 17.16
N ASP A 500 8.20 -28.68 17.54
CA ASP A 500 8.03 -27.42 16.79
C ASP A 500 9.34 -26.61 16.72
N ARG A 501 10.05 -26.51 17.86
CA ARG A 501 11.35 -25.83 17.93
C ARG A 501 12.41 -26.52 17.08
N GLY A 502 12.46 -27.84 17.13
CA GLY A 502 13.33 -28.66 16.28
C GLY A 502 13.06 -28.41 14.80
N ARG A 503 11.78 -28.40 14.41
CA ARG A 503 11.35 -28.12 13.02
C ARG A 503 11.74 -26.70 12.57
N ALA A 504 11.51 -25.69 13.40
CA ALA A 504 11.89 -24.31 13.08
C ALA A 504 13.41 -24.11 13.00
N ALA A 505 14.17 -24.72 13.91
CA ALA A 505 15.63 -24.70 13.88
C ALA A 505 16.18 -25.41 12.63
N GLU A 506 15.65 -26.59 12.30
CA GLU A 506 16.02 -27.33 11.10
C GLU A 506 15.67 -26.54 9.83
N ALA A 507 14.50 -25.89 9.78
CA ALA A 507 14.12 -25.02 8.67
C ALA A 507 15.11 -23.85 8.49
N ARG A 508 15.49 -23.16 9.58
CA ARG A 508 16.48 -22.07 9.53
C ARG A 508 17.86 -22.56 9.09
N ILE A 509 18.32 -23.69 9.62
CA ILE A 509 19.61 -24.30 9.23
C ILE A 509 19.59 -24.67 7.76
N LYS A 510 18.55 -25.37 7.28
CA LYS A 510 18.40 -25.75 5.87
C LYS A 510 18.39 -24.55 4.94
N VAL A 511 17.68 -23.48 5.30
CA VAL A 511 17.67 -22.24 4.50
C VAL A 511 19.05 -21.58 4.49
N GLY A 512 19.75 -21.53 5.63
CA GLY A 512 21.10 -20.99 5.74
C GLY A 512 22.13 -21.79 4.94
N GLU A 513 22.13 -23.11 5.09
CA GLU A 513 22.98 -24.03 4.32
C GLU A 513 22.71 -23.93 2.82
N ARG A 514 21.43 -23.83 2.42
CA ARG A 514 21.04 -23.63 1.03
C ARG A 514 21.57 -22.29 0.50
N ARG A 515 21.34 -21.17 1.20
CA ARG A 515 21.83 -19.84 0.79
C ARG A 515 23.35 -19.81 0.68
N GLU A 516 24.07 -20.46 1.60
CA GLU A 516 25.52 -20.54 1.53
C GLU A 516 25.99 -21.40 0.36
N ALA A 517 25.36 -22.55 0.10
CA ALA A 517 25.65 -23.37 -1.06
C ALA A 517 25.39 -22.62 -2.38
N GLU A 518 24.25 -21.93 -2.49
CA GLU A 518 23.91 -21.05 -3.62
C GLU A 518 24.96 -19.96 -3.82
N ARG A 519 25.40 -19.30 -2.73
CA ARG A 519 26.43 -18.27 -2.76
C ARG A 519 27.77 -18.85 -3.21
N LEU A 520 28.20 -20.00 -2.70
CA LEU A 520 29.45 -20.64 -3.12
C LEU A 520 29.43 -21.02 -4.60
N ASP A 521 28.28 -21.47 -5.10
CA ASP A 521 28.07 -21.89 -6.49
C ASP A 521 27.65 -20.78 -7.45
N ARG A 522 27.59 -19.52 -6.99
CA ARG A 522 27.04 -18.39 -7.75
C ARG A 522 27.69 -18.16 -9.12
N TYR A 523 29.00 -18.44 -9.25
CA TYR A 523 29.73 -18.31 -10.51
C TYR A 523 29.55 -19.49 -11.46
N LYS A 524 28.96 -20.62 -11.01
CA LYS A 524 28.63 -21.72 -11.93
C LYS A 524 27.52 -21.26 -12.88
N PRO A 525 27.58 -21.62 -14.18
CA PRO A 525 26.52 -21.30 -15.12
C PRO A 525 25.22 -22.03 -14.76
N ALA A 526 24.08 -21.50 -15.19
CA ALA A 526 22.79 -22.18 -15.04
C ALA A 526 22.61 -23.22 -16.16
N ILE A 527 23.11 -24.43 -15.92
CA ILE A 527 22.98 -25.57 -16.83
C ILE A 527 22.10 -26.62 -16.14
N THR A 528 20.96 -26.89 -16.75
CA THR A 528 20.00 -27.93 -16.32
C THR A 528 20.64 -29.33 -16.32
N THR A 529 20.02 -30.28 -15.62
CA THR A 529 20.57 -31.64 -15.45
C THR A 529 20.68 -32.42 -16.77
N ASP A 530 19.94 -32.04 -17.80
CA ASP A 530 20.00 -32.55 -19.17
C ASP A 530 20.84 -31.66 -20.12
N GLY A 531 21.61 -30.72 -19.57
CA GLY A 531 22.67 -30.00 -20.29
C GLY A 531 22.23 -28.74 -21.03
N ARG A 532 20.99 -28.27 -20.86
CA ARG A 532 20.51 -27.02 -21.47
C ARG A 532 20.89 -25.83 -20.61
N ARG A 533 21.54 -24.84 -21.21
CA ARG A 533 21.93 -23.59 -20.54
C ARG A 533 20.82 -22.54 -20.63
N VAL A 534 20.64 -21.78 -19.55
CA VAL A 534 19.87 -20.55 -19.47
C VAL A 534 20.78 -19.49 -18.87
N GLU A 535 20.89 -18.32 -19.48
CA GLU A 535 21.69 -17.22 -18.90
C GLU A 535 20.91 -16.57 -17.76
N VAL A 536 21.57 -16.33 -16.63
CA VAL A 536 20.98 -15.59 -15.51
C VAL A 536 21.75 -14.29 -15.31
N ALA A 537 21.10 -13.18 -15.63
CA ALA A 537 21.63 -11.84 -15.59
C ALA A 537 21.01 -11.03 -14.43
N ALA A 538 21.54 -9.83 -14.17
CA ALA A 538 21.02 -8.94 -13.15
C ALA A 538 20.23 -7.76 -13.74
N ASN A 539 19.18 -7.35 -13.03
CA ASN A 539 18.52 -6.06 -13.17
C ASN A 539 19.21 -5.06 -12.25
N ILE A 540 19.62 -3.91 -12.79
CA ILE A 540 20.26 -2.84 -12.03
C ILE A 540 19.64 -1.47 -12.35
N SER A 541 19.76 -0.54 -11.40
CA SER A 541 19.25 0.84 -11.47
C SER A 541 20.26 1.88 -10.99
N ASP A 542 21.45 1.48 -10.55
CA ASP A 542 22.55 2.37 -10.12
C ASP A 542 23.92 1.86 -10.58
N PRO A 543 24.92 2.72 -10.84
CA PRO A 543 26.24 2.27 -11.27
C PRO A 543 26.98 1.37 -10.29
N ALA A 544 26.80 1.53 -8.97
CA ALA A 544 27.46 0.70 -7.97
C ALA A 544 26.93 -0.75 -7.99
N GLU A 545 25.69 -0.94 -8.43
CA GLU A 545 25.06 -2.26 -8.55
C GLU A 545 25.69 -3.12 -9.64
N ALA A 546 26.40 -2.55 -10.63
CA ALA A 546 27.10 -3.32 -11.64
C ALA A 546 28.18 -4.23 -11.02
N VAL A 547 28.92 -3.74 -10.02
CA VAL A 547 29.90 -4.55 -9.28
C VAL A 547 29.19 -5.64 -8.49
N GLN A 548 28.11 -5.29 -7.79
CA GLN A 548 27.32 -6.23 -7.00
C GLN A 548 26.72 -7.35 -7.86
N ALA A 549 26.27 -7.03 -9.08
CA ALA A 549 25.77 -8.00 -10.04
C ALA A 549 26.84 -9.05 -10.42
N VAL A 550 28.07 -8.60 -10.69
CA VAL A 550 29.21 -9.49 -10.96
C VAL A 550 29.56 -10.31 -9.72
N GLU A 551 29.60 -9.70 -8.54
CA GLU A 551 29.88 -10.39 -7.27
C GLU A 551 28.83 -11.44 -6.91
N ALA A 552 27.56 -11.19 -7.23
CA ALA A 552 26.46 -12.14 -7.10
C ALA A 552 26.49 -13.25 -8.16
N GLY A 553 27.43 -13.19 -9.11
CA GLY A 553 27.61 -14.19 -10.16
C GLY A 553 26.70 -14.00 -11.38
N GLY A 554 26.16 -12.80 -11.62
CA GLY A 554 25.38 -12.52 -12.83
C GLY A 554 26.22 -12.73 -14.10
N GLU A 555 25.62 -13.33 -15.12
CA GLU A 555 26.28 -13.58 -16.43
C GLU A 555 26.23 -12.36 -17.36
N GLY A 556 25.76 -11.22 -16.83
CA GLY A 556 25.57 -9.95 -17.51
C GLY A 556 24.56 -9.10 -16.75
N VAL A 557 24.22 -7.95 -17.34
CA VAL A 557 23.08 -7.14 -16.95
C VAL A 557 22.05 -7.20 -18.06
N GLY A 558 20.92 -7.88 -17.82
CA GLY A 558 19.85 -8.05 -18.81
C GLY A 558 18.86 -6.87 -18.81
N LEU A 559 18.94 -6.00 -17.80
CA LEU A 559 18.24 -4.73 -17.76
C LEU A 559 18.98 -3.71 -16.89
N MET A 560 19.52 -2.68 -17.52
CA MET A 560 19.90 -1.44 -16.84
C MET A 560 18.82 -0.39 -17.02
N ARG A 561 18.18 -0.01 -15.92
CA ARG A 561 17.16 1.04 -15.85
C ARG A 561 17.83 2.41 -15.82
N THR A 562 17.67 3.20 -16.88
CA THR A 562 18.39 4.48 -17.03
C THR A 562 17.71 5.66 -16.34
N GLU A 563 16.52 5.46 -15.77
CA GLU A 563 15.71 6.53 -15.19
C GLU A 563 16.39 7.21 -13.98
N PHE A 564 17.29 6.53 -13.28
CA PHE A 564 18.06 7.14 -12.17
C PHE A 564 18.85 8.38 -12.59
N LEU A 565 19.26 8.46 -13.86
CA LEU A 565 19.95 9.63 -14.42
C LEU A 565 19.00 10.79 -14.72
N PHE A 566 17.69 10.59 -14.66
CA PHE A 566 16.71 11.61 -15.07
C PHE A 566 15.83 12.07 -13.92
N LEU A 567 15.70 11.25 -12.86
CA LEU A 567 14.89 11.54 -11.69
C LEU A 567 15.62 12.46 -10.69
N GLN A 568 14.84 13.15 -9.84
CA GLN A 568 15.29 13.96 -8.69
C GLN A 568 16.33 15.04 -9.04
N ARG A 569 16.09 15.79 -10.13
CA ARG A 569 16.96 16.87 -10.59
C ARG A 569 16.17 17.95 -11.33
N ASP A 570 16.75 19.14 -11.41
CA ASP A 570 16.11 20.31 -12.02
C ASP A 570 16.30 20.40 -13.55
N LEU A 571 17.29 19.69 -14.10
CA LEU A 571 17.64 19.71 -15.52
C LEU A 571 17.92 18.29 -16.04
N PRO A 572 17.68 18.00 -17.34
CA PRO A 572 18.02 16.71 -17.92
C PRO A 572 19.54 16.47 -17.88
N PRO A 573 19.99 15.21 -17.66
CA PRO A 573 21.41 14.87 -17.69
C PRO A 573 22.01 15.14 -19.08
N ASP A 574 23.19 15.75 -19.11
CA ASP A 574 23.90 15.96 -20.37
C ASP A 574 24.55 14.67 -20.90
N GLU A 575 25.10 14.73 -22.12
CA GLU A 575 25.73 13.57 -22.77
C GLU A 575 26.93 13.03 -21.95
N GLU A 576 27.73 13.91 -21.37
CA GLU A 576 28.98 13.52 -20.70
C GLU A 576 28.69 12.87 -19.35
N GLU A 577 27.73 13.40 -18.60
CA GLU A 577 27.23 12.78 -17.36
C GLU A 577 26.71 11.36 -17.62
N GLN A 578 25.87 11.19 -18.64
CA GLN A 578 25.35 9.88 -19.02
C GLN A 578 26.48 8.94 -19.50
N PHE A 579 27.41 9.43 -20.31
CA PHE A 579 28.54 8.65 -20.80
C PHE A 579 29.41 8.17 -19.64
N VAL A 580 29.74 9.03 -18.68
CA VAL A 580 30.54 8.67 -17.51
C VAL A 580 29.85 7.58 -16.69
N ALA A 581 28.53 7.69 -16.47
CA ALA A 581 27.77 6.68 -15.77
C ALA A 581 27.77 5.33 -16.52
N TYR A 582 27.44 5.34 -17.82
CA TYR A 582 27.41 4.12 -18.64
C TYR A 582 28.80 3.47 -18.75
N ARG A 583 29.84 4.25 -19.02
CA ARG A 583 31.24 3.76 -19.06
C ARG A 583 31.65 3.11 -17.74
N THR A 584 31.28 3.71 -16.61
CA THR A 584 31.61 3.18 -15.29
C THR A 584 31.02 1.79 -15.10
N MET A 585 29.74 1.62 -15.45
CA MET A 585 29.07 0.30 -15.41
C MET A 585 29.70 -0.69 -16.38
N VAL A 586 29.89 -0.31 -17.65
CA VAL A 586 30.47 -1.18 -18.68
C VAL A 586 31.85 -1.71 -18.26
N ARG A 587 32.70 -0.84 -17.70
CA ARG A 587 34.01 -1.26 -17.18
C ARG A 587 33.89 -2.18 -15.96
N ALA A 588 32.94 -1.92 -15.05
CA ALA A 588 32.68 -2.77 -13.91
C ALA A 588 32.23 -4.19 -14.30
N MET A 589 31.53 -4.33 -15.44
CA MET A 589 31.12 -5.63 -15.98
C MET A 589 32.29 -6.51 -16.46
N ASN A 590 33.50 -5.95 -16.61
CA ASN A 590 34.72 -6.68 -16.95
C ASN A 590 34.57 -7.65 -18.15
N GLY A 591 33.92 -7.19 -19.22
CA GLY A 591 33.70 -7.95 -20.45
C GLY A 591 32.38 -8.74 -20.52
N LEU A 592 31.58 -8.77 -19.46
CA LEU A 592 30.20 -9.25 -19.51
C LEU A 592 29.28 -8.22 -20.20
N PRO A 593 28.22 -8.66 -20.90
CA PRO A 593 27.32 -7.76 -21.60
C PRO A 593 26.41 -6.98 -20.65
N ILE A 594 26.04 -5.76 -21.07
CA ILE A 594 25.04 -4.93 -20.41
C ILE A 594 24.00 -4.43 -21.42
N ILE A 595 22.71 -4.65 -21.09
CA ILE A 595 21.58 -4.16 -21.86
C ILE A 595 21.12 -2.83 -21.26
N LEU A 596 21.45 -1.75 -21.94
CA LEU A 596 20.99 -0.41 -21.58
C LEU A 596 19.59 -0.16 -22.17
N ARG A 597 18.59 -0.02 -21.30
CA ARG A 597 17.24 0.36 -21.74
C ARG A 597 17.18 1.87 -21.92
N THR A 598 16.71 2.33 -23.06
CA THR A 598 16.46 3.76 -23.27
C THR A 598 15.39 4.27 -22.30
N LEU A 599 15.28 5.58 -22.17
CA LEU A 599 14.45 6.22 -21.16
C LEU A 599 12.99 5.68 -21.16
N ASP A 600 12.55 5.12 -20.04
CA ASP A 600 11.16 4.73 -19.78
C ASP A 600 10.59 5.50 -18.58
N ILE A 601 10.27 6.75 -18.93
CA ILE A 601 9.58 7.72 -18.10
C ILE A 601 8.23 8.05 -18.75
N GLY A 602 7.26 8.39 -17.92
CA GLY A 602 5.84 8.52 -18.24
C GLY A 602 5.05 7.40 -17.55
N GLY A 603 3.78 7.66 -17.24
CA GLY A 603 3.06 6.86 -16.24
C GLY A 603 3.05 7.54 -14.88
N ASP A 604 3.70 6.88 -13.92
CA ASP A 604 3.75 7.17 -12.48
C ASP A 604 4.91 8.09 -12.04
N LYS A 605 5.88 8.35 -12.93
CA LYS A 605 7.14 9.04 -12.61
C LYS A 605 7.10 10.52 -13.05
N ASN A 606 7.04 11.44 -12.10
CA ASN A 606 7.08 12.89 -12.38
C ASN A 606 8.52 13.38 -12.61
N VAL A 607 8.74 14.10 -13.71
CA VAL A 607 10.03 14.74 -14.05
C VAL A 607 9.76 16.21 -14.41
N PRO A 608 9.90 17.13 -13.44
CA PRO A 608 9.41 18.51 -13.57
C PRO A 608 9.92 19.26 -14.81
N TYR A 609 11.19 19.08 -15.20
CA TYR A 609 11.77 19.76 -16.35
C TYR A 609 11.29 19.25 -17.72
N LEU A 610 10.59 18.11 -17.78
CA LEU A 610 10.01 17.61 -19.03
C LEU A 610 8.72 18.34 -19.40
N ARG A 611 8.05 18.99 -18.43
CA ARG A 611 6.78 19.72 -18.60
C ARG A 611 5.75 18.93 -19.41
N MET A 612 5.60 17.64 -19.09
CA MET A 612 4.66 16.77 -19.79
C MET A 612 3.23 17.15 -19.40
N PRO A 613 2.28 17.18 -20.35
CA PRO A 613 0.88 17.41 -20.01
C PRO A 613 0.35 16.26 -19.14
N ALA A 614 -0.54 16.57 -18.20
CA ALA A 614 -1.22 15.56 -17.41
C ALA A 614 -2.10 14.68 -18.31
N GLU A 615 -2.06 13.36 -18.08
CA GLU A 615 -2.84 12.38 -18.82
C GLU A 615 -3.80 11.66 -17.89
N GLY A 616 -5.04 11.42 -18.34
CA GLY A 616 -6.03 10.69 -17.53
C GLY A 616 -5.67 9.22 -17.30
N ASN A 617 -4.84 8.62 -18.16
CA ASN A 617 -4.32 7.26 -18.00
C ASN A 617 -2.83 7.25 -18.36
N PRO A 618 -1.94 7.64 -17.43
CA PRO A 618 -0.51 7.80 -17.73
C PRO A 618 0.15 6.50 -18.23
N PHE A 619 -0.27 5.34 -17.74
CA PHE A 619 0.22 4.05 -18.23
C PHE A 619 -0.13 3.78 -19.71
N LEU A 620 -1.19 4.41 -20.24
CA LEU A 620 -1.63 4.24 -21.63
C LEU A 620 -1.20 5.39 -22.56
N GLY A 621 -0.49 6.41 -22.04
CA GLY A 621 -0.19 7.63 -22.77
C GLY A 621 1.25 7.76 -23.29
N VAL A 622 1.79 8.98 -23.24
CA VAL A 622 3.12 9.33 -23.74
C VAL A 622 4.19 8.90 -22.74
N ARG A 623 4.70 7.68 -22.91
CA ARG A 623 5.78 7.12 -22.10
C ARG A 623 6.74 6.27 -22.90
N GLY A 624 7.91 5.95 -22.32
CA GLY A 624 8.90 5.10 -22.97
C GLY A 624 9.37 5.70 -24.30
N ILE A 625 9.41 4.88 -25.35
CA ILE A 625 9.84 5.33 -26.67
C ILE A 625 8.99 6.49 -27.24
N ARG A 626 7.72 6.61 -26.86
CA ARG A 626 6.86 7.71 -27.33
C ARG A 626 7.33 9.05 -26.78
N LEU A 627 7.75 9.09 -25.51
CA LEU A 627 8.39 10.28 -24.94
C LEU A 627 9.71 10.59 -25.65
N CYS A 628 10.52 9.57 -25.97
CA CYS A 628 11.74 9.74 -26.75
C CYS A 628 11.50 10.36 -28.14
N PHE A 629 10.32 10.14 -28.73
CA PHE A 629 9.92 10.74 -29.99
C PHE A 629 9.43 12.18 -29.88
N GLU A 630 8.73 12.51 -28.80
CA GLU A 630 8.31 13.89 -28.51
C GLU A 630 9.50 14.76 -28.08
N ARG A 631 10.46 14.16 -27.37
CA ARG A 631 11.70 14.79 -26.89
C ARG A 631 12.92 14.14 -27.52
N GLU A 632 13.00 14.23 -28.85
CA GLU A 632 14.10 13.67 -29.62
C GLU A 632 15.48 14.22 -29.19
N ASP A 633 15.53 15.43 -28.63
CA ASP A 633 16.73 16.03 -28.03
C ASP A 633 17.29 15.17 -26.88
N LEU A 634 16.42 14.67 -26.00
CA LEU A 634 16.82 13.78 -24.90
C LEU A 634 17.22 12.40 -25.41
N PHE A 635 16.47 11.89 -26.39
CA PHE A 635 16.72 10.58 -26.96
C PHE A 635 18.08 10.53 -27.66
N ARG A 636 18.39 11.53 -28.48
CA ARG A 636 19.69 11.65 -29.16
C ARG A 636 20.83 11.78 -28.17
N THR A 637 20.69 12.63 -27.15
CA THR A 637 21.70 12.79 -26.08
C THR A 637 21.99 11.45 -25.40
N GLN A 638 20.94 10.70 -25.04
CA GLN A 638 21.08 9.39 -24.42
C GLN A 638 21.73 8.36 -25.36
N LEU A 639 21.30 8.28 -26.62
CA LEU A 639 21.88 7.36 -27.60
C LEU A 639 23.35 7.66 -27.84
N ARG A 640 23.74 8.95 -27.91
CA ARG A 640 25.15 9.35 -28.06
C ARG A 640 26.01 8.83 -26.92
N ALA A 641 25.55 9.01 -25.68
CA ALA A 641 26.22 8.51 -24.49
C ALA A 641 26.33 6.97 -24.46
N MET A 642 25.25 6.26 -24.78
CA MET A 642 25.24 4.78 -24.84
C MET A 642 26.19 4.24 -25.91
N LEU A 643 26.17 4.84 -27.11
CA LEU A 643 27.02 4.45 -28.24
C LEU A 643 28.49 4.76 -27.98
N ARG A 644 28.81 5.89 -27.33
CA ARG A 644 30.18 6.17 -26.86
C ARG A 644 30.64 5.14 -25.83
N ALA A 645 29.78 4.76 -24.90
CA ALA A 645 30.10 3.74 -23.89
C ALA A 645 30.32 2.35 -24.49
N SER A 646 29.75 2.05 -25.67
CA SER A 646 29.96 0.76 -26.36
C SER A 646 31.40 0.51 -26.80
N ALA A 647 32.24 1.56 -26.88
CA ALA A 647 33.67 1.41 -27.15
C ALA A 647 34.44 0.81 -25.95
N GLU A 648 33.83 0.77 -24.77
CA GLU A 648 34.47 0.36 -23.51
C GLU A 648 34.14 -1.10 -23.14
N GLY A 649 33.20 -1.74 -23.84
CA GLY A 649 32.77 -3.11 -23.59
C GLY A 649 31.44 -3.47 -24.26
N PRO A 650 30.91 -4.69 -24.06
CA PRO A 650 29.75 -5.19 -24.79
C PRO A 650 28.45 -4.53 -24.31
N VAL A 651 28.00 -3.51 -25.05
CA VAL A 651 26.74 -2.80 -24.82
C VAL A 651 25.69 -3.27 -25.83
N ARG A 652 24.48 -3.54 -25.32
CA ARG A 652 23.26 -3.70 -26.12
C ARG A 652 22.29 -2.57 -25.80
N ILE A 653 21.50 -2.12 -26.77
CA ILE A 653 20.48 -1.09 -26.56
C ILE A 653 19.09 -1.71 -26.71
N MET A 654 18.20 -1.40 -25.79
CA MET A 654 16.83 -1.90 -25.78
C MET A 654 15.80 -0.76 -25.72
N TYR A 655 14.81 -0.78 -26.60
CA TYR A 655 13.73 0.20 -26.61
C TYR A 655 12.49 -0.30 -25.82
N PRO A 656 11.98 0.48 -24.85
CA PRO A 656 10.75 0.18 -24.11
C PRO A 656 9.50 0.61 -24.87
N MET A 657 8.35 0.03 -24.52
CA MET A 657 7.00 0.45 -24.94
C MET A 657 6.75 0.46 -26.45
N ILE A 658 7.53 -0.31 -27.23
CA ILE A 658 7.29 -0.50 -28.65
C ILE A 658 5.97 -1.25 -28.81
N ALA A 659 5.03 -0.67 -29.56
CA ALA A 659 3.71 -1.22 -29.81
C ALA A 659 3.51 -1.60 -31.29
N ALA A 660 4.23 -0.96 -32.21
CA ALA A 660 4.10 -1.17 -33.66
C ALA A 660 5.45 -1.18 -34.41
N PRO A 661 5.55 -1.87 -35.57
CA PRO A 661 6.78 -1.88 -36.38
C PRO A 661 7.28 -0.49 -36.81
N ALA A 662 6.39 0.46 -37.07
CA ALA A 662 6.76 1.82 -37.47
C ALA A 662 7.50 2.59 -36.36
N GLU A 663 7.17 2.34 -35.09
CA GLU A 663 7.88 2.94 -33.96
C GLU A 663 9.31 2.39 -33.89
N LEU A 664 9.48 1.08 -34.08
CA LEU A 664 10.80 0.45 -34.14
C LEU A 664 11.65 0.98 -35.30
N GLU A 665 11.06 1.12 -36.49
CA GLU A 665 11.75 1.70 -37.65
C GLU A 665 12.26 3.11 -37.35
N ARG A 666 11.41 3.97 -36.75
CA ARG A 666 11.78 5.33 -36.35
C ARG A 666 12.92 5.33 -35.31
N ALA A 667 12.83 4.50 -34.27
CA ALA A 667 13.85 4.41 -33.22
C ALA A 667 15.22 3.95 -33.78
N LYS A 668 15.22 2.94 -34.65
CA LYS A 668 16.42 2.45 -35.35
C LYS A 668 17.01 3.52 -36.27
N ALA A 669 16.19 4.26 -37.01
CA ALA A 669 16.65 5.31 -37.91
C ALA A 669 17.37 6.44 -37.16
N ILE A 670 16.82 6.88 -36.02
CA ILE A 670 17.46 7.90 -35.16
C ILE A 670 18.78 7.35 -34.58
N THR A 671 18.78 6.10 -34.10
CA THR A 671 19.98 5.46 -33.53
C THR A 671 21.09 5.31 -34.56
N GLU A 672 20.76 4.89 -35.78
CA GLU A 672 21.74 4.74 -36.86
C GLU A 672 22.27 6.10 -37.35
N ALA A 673 21.44 7.15 -37.36
CA ALA A 673 21.91 8.51 -37.64
C ALA A 673 22.95 8.95 -36.60
N VAL A 674 22.64 8.81 -35.31
CA VAL A 674 23.56 9.13 -34.22
C VAL A 674 24.84 8.30 -34.28
N ARG A 675 24.74 6.99 -34.58
CA ARG A 675 25.91 6.10 -34.72
C ARG A 675 26.84 6.58 -35.83
N ARG A 676 26.30 7.00 -36.98
CA ARG A 676 27.10 7.54 -38.09
C ARG A 676 27.73 8.89 -37.76
N GLU A 677 27.04 9.74 -37.02
CA GLU A 677 27.58 11.02 -36.53
C GLU A 677 28.79 10.80 -35.59
N LEU A 678 28.76 9.73 -34.78
CA LEU A 678 29.82 9.38 -33.83
C LEU A 678 30.93 8.49 -34.42
N ASP A 679 30.73 7.93 -35.61
CA ASP A 679 31.62 6.95 -36.26
C ASP A 679 32.02 5.76 -35.36
N VAL A 680 31.03 5.17 -34.67
CA VAL A 680 31.23 3.98 -33.82
C VAL A 680 30.66 2.71 -34.45
N PRO A 681 31.17 1.51 -34.10
CA PRO A 681 30.62 0.25 -34.59
C PRO A 681 29.13 0.06 -34.25
N PRO A 682 28.38 -0.71 -35.04
CA PRO A 682 27.01 -1.11 -34.69
C PRO A 682 26.96 -1.91 -33.39
N VAL A 683 25.92 -1.68 -32.61
CA VAL A 683 25.58 -2.45 -31.39
C VAL A 683 24.33 -3.29 -31.64
N GLU A 684 24.15 -4.36 -30.87
CA GLU A 684 22.90 -5.13 -30.91
C GLU A 684 21.74 -4.27 -30.40
N LEU A 685 20.67 -4.24 -31.18
CA LEU A 685 19.43 -3.53 -30.86
C LEU A 685 18.34 -4.54 -30.55
N GLY A 686 17.62 -4.34 -29.44
CA GLY A 686 16.48 -5.13 -29.03
C GLY A 686 15.29 -4.27 -28.66
N ILE A 687 14.16 -4.93 -28.37
CA ILE A 687 12.98 -4.28 -27.83
C ILE A 687 12.47 -5.02 -26.60
N MET A 688 11.85 -4.25 -25.71
CA MET A 688 11.06 -4.81 -24.65
C MET A 688 9.69 -5.23 -25.19
N ILE A 689 9.34 -6.51 -25.05
CA ILE A 689 8.01 -7.04 -25.36
C ILE A 689 7.17 -6.93 -24.10
N GLU A 690 6.49 -5.80 -23.98
CA GLU A 690 5.66 -5.47 -22.81
C GLU A 690 4.27 -4.95 -23.15
N VAL A 691 3.98 -4.75 -24.44
CA VAL A 691 2.65 -4.33 -24.92
C VAL A 691 2.01 -5.49 -25.70
N PRO A 692 0.72 -5.82 -25.49
CA PRO A 692 0.06 -6.92 -26.18
C PRO A 692 0.12 -6.82 -27.71
N SER A 693 0.06 -5.61 -28.27
CA SER A 693 0.20 -5.40 -29.72
C SER A 693 1.58 -5.82 -30.23
N ALA A 694 2.64 -5.64 -29.44
CA ALA A 694 3.99 -6.09 -29.80
C ALA A 694 4.07 -7.61 -29.85
N VAL A 695 3.41 -8.31 -28.93
CA VAL A 695 3.30 -9.77 -28.95
C VAL A 695 2.59 -10.23 -30.23
N MET A 696 1.48 -9.57 -30.58
CA MET A 696 0.70 -9.89 -31.79
C MET A 696 1.48 -9.62 -33.09
N MET A 697 2.43 -8.68 -33.05
CA MET A 697 3.27 -8.30 -34.18
C MET A 697 4.70 -8.85 -34.08
N ALA A 698 4.96 -9.80 -33.16
CA ALA A 698 6.30 -10.27 -32.84
C ALA A 698 7.01 -10.90 -34.06
N ASP A 699 6.28 -11.54 -34.99
CA ASP A 699 6.85 -12.12 -36.21
C ASP A 699 7.43 -11.07 -37.18
N ARG A 700 6.88 -9.85 -37.15
CA ARG A 700 7.37 -8.72 -37.92
C ARG A 700 8.50 -8.01 -37.20
N LEU A 701 8.32 -7.75 -35.90
CA LEU A 701 9.31 -7.07 -35.07
C LEU A 701 10.61 -7.89 -34.98
N ALA A 702 10.53 -9.22 -34.90
CA ALA A 702 11.70 -10.10 -34.73
C ALA A 702 12.65 -10.10 -35.93
N ARG A 703 12.21 -9.65 -37.10
CA ARG A 703 13.06 -9.54 -38.31
C ARG A 703 13.96 -8.30 -38.27
N GLU A 704 13.64 -7.37 -37.40
CA GLU A 704 14.25 -6.03 -37.35
C GLU A 704 15.19 -5.84 -36.15
N VAL A 705 15.25 -6.79 -35.22
CA VAL A 705 16.08 -6.68 -34.01
C VAL A 705 16.94 -7.92 -33.80
N SER A 706 17.93 -7.81 -32.91
CA SER A 706 18.82 -8.91 -32.52
C SER A 706 18.24 -9.77 -31.40
N PHE A 707 17.34 -9.21 -30.57
CA PHE A 707 16.74 -9.90 -29.44
C PHE A 707 15.44 -9.25 -28.95
N PHE A 708 14.68 -10.01 -28.17
CA PHE A 708 13.57 -9.49 -27.35
C PHE A 708 13.89 -9.64 -25.86
N SER A 709 13.35 -8.75 -25.03
CA SER A 709 13.26 -8.97 -23.59
C SER A 709 11.83 -8.77 -23.12
N ILE A 710 11.25 -9.73 -22.42
CA ILE A 710 9.87 -9.65 -21.95
C ILE A 710 9.81 -8.85 -20.66
N GLY A 711 9.13 -7.70 -20.71
CA GLY A 711 8.81 -6.88 -19.54
C GLY A 711 7.54 -7.39 -18.88
N THR A 712 7.63 -8.49 -18.10
CA THR A 712 6.42 -9.18 -17.60
C THR A 712 5.55 -8.31 -16.70
N ASN A 713 6.09 -7.29 -16.04
CA ASN A 713 5.30 -6.39 -15.18
C ASN A 713 4.28 -5.59 -16.01
N ASP A 714 4.73 -4.86 -17.03
CA ASP A 714 3.87 -4.07 -17.91
C ASP A 714 3.03 -4.98 -18.83
N LEU A 715 3.59 -6.11 -19.29
CA LEU A 715 2.82 -7.09 -20.07
C LEU A 715 1.63 -7.64 -19.28
N THR A 716 1.83 -8.02 -18.01
CA THR A 716 0.76 -8.52 -17.14
C THR A 716 -0.32 -7.46 -16.96
N GLN A 717 0.09 -6.22 -16.68
CA GLN A 717 -0.82 -5.10 -16.51
C GLN A 717 -1.73 -4.90 -17.73
N TYR A 718 -1.16 -4.86 -18.94
CA TYR A 718 -1.97 -4.60 -20.14
C TYR A 718 -2.75 -5.83 -20.63
N VAL A 719 -2.24 -7.05 -20.40
CA VAL A 719 -2.96 -8.29 -20.77
C VAL A 719 -4.17 -8.51 -19.87
N LEU A 720 -4.01 -8.28 -18.56
CA LEU A 720 -5.09 -8.45 -17.58
C LEU A 720 -5.95 -7.19 -17.41
N ALA A 721 -5.52 -6.06 -17.98
CA ALA A 721 -6.11 -4.74 -17.77
C ALA A 721 -6.20 -4.38 -16.27
N MET A 722 -5.16 -4.75 -15.51
CA MET A 722 -5.06 -4.53 -14.07
C MET A 722 -3.86 -3.65 -13.77
N ASP A 723 -4.11 -2.42 -13.30
CA ASP A 723 -3.04 -1.53 -12.86
C ASP A 723 -2.33 -2.11 -11.63
N ARG A 724 -1.01 -2.28 -11.74
CA ARG A 724 -0.15 -2.82 -10.67
C ARG A 724 -0.04 -1.90 -9.45
N LEU A 725 -0.45 -0.64 -9.58
CA LEU A 725 -0.52 0.32 -8.48
C LEU A 725 -1.93 0.38 -7.87
N HIS A 726 -2.91 -0.30 -8.47
CA HIS A 726 -4.28 -0.29 -7.96
C HIS A 726 -4.43 -1.25 -6.77
N PRO A 727 -4.87 -0.79 -5.59
CA PRO A 727 -4.80 -1.56 -4.34
C PRO A 727 -5.59 -2.88 -4.37
N VAL A 728 -6.75 -2.90 -5.04
CA VAL A 728 -7.61 -4.10 -5.15
C VAL A 728 -7.14 -5.07 -6.25
N LEU A 729 -6.55 -4.56 -7.32
CA LEU A 729 -6.26 -5.34 -8.54
C LEU A 729 -4.80 -5.81 -8.56
N ALA A 730 -3.88 -5.06 -7.95
CA ALA A 730 -2.47 -5.41 -7.90
C ALA A 730 -2.20 -6.81 -7.29
N PRO A 731 -2.88 -7.24 -6.21
CA PRO A 731 -2.73 -8.61 -5.70
C PRO A 731 -3.24 -9.69 -6.67
N GLN A 732 -4.14 -9.32 -7.59
CA GLN A 732 -4.71 -10.22 -8.60
C GLN A 732 -3.88 -10.24 -9.90
N ALA A 733 -3.02 -9.24 -10.11
CA ALA A 733 -2.17 -9.10 -11.28
C ALA A 733 -0.94 -10.04 -11.20
N ASP A 734 -1.17 -11.35 -11.31
CA ASP A 734 -0.11 -12.37 -11.30
C ASP A 734 0.42 -12.62 -12.71
N GLY A 735 1.73 -12.44 -12.91
CA GLY A 735 2.38 -12.68 -14.20
C GLY A 735 2.50 -14.15 -14.59
N LEU A 736 2.16 -15.09 -13.70
CA LEU A 736 1.98 -16.51 -14.02
C LEU A 736 0.57 -16.85 -14.53
N HIS A 737 -0.31 -15.86 -14.69
CA HIS A 737 -1.62 -16.08 -15.27
C HIS A 737 -1.50 -16.73 -16.67
N PRO A 738 -2.29 -17.78 -16.99
CA PRO A 738 -2.18 -18.51 -18.26
C PRO A 738 -2.24 -17.62 -19.51
N ALA A 739 -3.05 -16.55 -19.49
CA ALA A 739 -3.08 -15.56 -20.57
C ALA A 739 -1.72 -14.87 -20.82
N VAL A 740 -0.98 -14.54 -19.76
CA VAL A 740 0.36 -13.93 -19.85
C VAL A 740 1.37 -14.96 -20.35
N LEU A 741 1.33 -16.20 -19.85
CA LEU A 741 2.18 -17.29 -20.32
C LEU A 741 1.99 -17.60 -21.82
N ARG A 742 0.73 -17.55 -22.31
CA ARG A 742 0.42 -17.67 -23.75
C ARG A 742 1.01 -16.52 -24.57
N MET A 743 1.09 -15.30 -24.01
CA MET A 743 1.77 -14.18 -24.67
C MET A 743 3.29 -14.39 -24.73
N VAL A 744 3.89 -14.95 -23.67
CA VAL A 744 5.30 -15.34 -23.64
C VAL A 744 5.59 -16.40 -24.71
N GLU A 745 4.81 -17.49 -24.75
CA GLU A 745 4.95 -18.57 -25.72
C GLU A 745 4.94 -18.03 -27.17
N ARG A 746 3.94 -17.21 -27.50
CA ARG A 746 3.82 -16.59 -28.84
C ARG A 746 5.03 -15.74 -29.20
N THR A 747 5.56 -15.00 -28.24
CA THR A 747 6.75 -14.15 -28.42
C THR A 747 7.98 -15.01 -28.69
N VAL A 748 8.20 -16.06 -27.90
CA VAL A 748 9.32 -16.99 -28.06
C VAL A 748 9.23 -17.74 -29.39
N ASP A 749 8.04 -18.17 -29.79
CA ASP A 749 7.83 -18.85 -31.07
C ASP A 749 8.13 -17.94 -32.27
N ALA A 750 7.72 -16.67 -32.21
CA ALA A 750 8.05 -15.68 -33.24
C ALA A 750 9.56 -15.43 -33.32
N ALA A 751 10.22 -15.23 -32.18
CA ALA A 751 11.67 -15.06 -32.08
C ALA A 751 12.44 -16.26 -32.63
N ARG A 752 12.05 -17.48 -32.23
CA ARG A 752 12.64 -18.74 -32.70
C ARG A 752 12.55 -18.88 -34.22
N ARG A 753 11.41 -18.52 -34.83
CA ARG A 753 11.26 -18.53 -36.30
C ARG A 753 12.15 -17.51 -37.01
N ALA A 754 12.44 -16.39 -36.36
CA ALA A 754 13.34 -15.36 -36.89
C ALA A 754 14.83 -15.64 -36.59
N GLY A 755 15.13 -16.60 -35.71
CA GLY A 755 16.49 -16.94 -35.31
C GLY A 755 17.11 -15.99 -34.26
N ILE A 756 16.27 -15.26 -33.52
CA ILE A 756 16.71 -14.37 -32.44
C ILE A 756 16.38 -14.97 -31.07
N TRP A 757 17.07 -14.52 -30.03
CA TRP A 757 16.86 -14.99 -28.66
C TRP A 757 15.88 -14.08 -27.88
N VAL A 758 15.32 -14.62 -26.80
CA VAL A 758 14.38 -13.92 -25.93
C VAL A 758 14.86 -13.98 -24.48
N GLY A 759 14.99 -12.83 -23.84
CA GLY A 759 15.16 -12.69 -22.41
C GLY A 759 13.86 -12.33 -21.68
N ALA A 760 13.89 -12.30 -20.35
CA ALA A 760 12.82 -11.75 -19.52
C ALA A 760 13.40 -11.00 -18.32
N CYS A 761 12.92 -9.78 -18.07
CA CYS A 761 13.47 -8.90 -17.02
C CYS A 761 12.45 -8.42 -15.99
N GLY A 762 11.18 -8.83 -16.11
CA GLY A 762 10.16 -8.53 -15.10
C GLY A 762 10.21 -9.46 -13.88
N GLY A 763 9.42 -9.16 -12.84
CA GLY A 763 9.51 -9.80 -11.53
C GLY A 763 9.33 -11.33 -11.56
N VAL A 764 8.53 -11.83 -12.51
CA VAL A 764 8.31 -13.26 -12.74
C VAL A 764 9.63 -14.02 -13.02
N ALA A 765 10.64 -13.39 -13.61
CA ALA A 765 11.92 -14.05 -13.88
C ALA A 765 12.67 -14.43 -12.59
N GLY A 766 12.44 -13.69 -11.50
CA GLY A 766 13.03 -13.96 -10.18
C GLY A 766 12.18 -14.85 -9.28
N ASP A 767 10.94 -15.15 -9.67
CA ASP A 767 10.05 -16.08 -8.96
C ASP A 767 10.51 -17.53 -9.23
N PRO A 768 10.59 -18.42 -8.22
CA PRO A 768 11.04 -19.80 -8.41
C PRO A 768 10.21 -20.60 -9.42
N ALA A 769 8.90 -20.39 -9.49
CA ALA A 769 8.03 -21.04 -10.46
C ALA A 769 8.14 -20.36 -11.84
N GLY A 770 8.20 -19.03 -11.86
CA GLY A 770 8.41 -18.25 -13.07
C GLY A 770 9.71 -18.56 -13.79
N ALA A 771 10.83 -18.69 -13.07
CA ALA A 771 12.11 -19.09 -13.66
C ALA A 771 12.01 -20.43 -14.41
N VAL A 772 11.36 -21.44 -13.81
CA VAL A 772 11.16 -22.75 -14.44
C VAL A 772 10.26 -22.64 -15.67
N LEU A 773 9.10 -21.98 -15.54
CA LEU A 773 8.12 -21.89 -16.62
C LEU A 773 8.64 -21.07 -17.81
N LEU A 774 9.26 -19.91 -17.55
CA LEU A 774 9.83 -19.06 -18.60
C LEU A 774 10.96 -19.80 -19.34
N SER A 775 11.87 -20.48 -18.63
CA SER A 775 12.88 -21.32 -19.27
C SER A 775 12.26 -22.46 -20.08
N GLY A 776 11.22 -23.12 -19.55
CA GLY A 776 10.49 -24.17 -20.26
C GLY A 776 9.73 -23.69 -21.50
N LEU A 777 9.28 -22.43 -21.54
CA LEU A 777 8.71 -21.81 -22.73
C LEU A 777 9.78 -21.45 -23.79
N GLY A 778 11.06 -21.46 -23.40
CA GLY A 778 12.20 -21.20 -24.27
C GLY A 778 12.81 -19.81 -24.14
N VAL A 779 12.56 -19.11 -23.02
CA VAL A 779 13.30 -17.89 -22.66
C VAL A 779 14.75 -18.28 -22.35
N ALA A 780 15.69 -17.65 -23.05
CA ALA A 780 17.12 -17.97 -23.01
C ALA A 780 17.89 -17.20 -21.93
N GLU A 781 17.40 -16.03 -21.51
CA GLU A 781 18.00 -15.17 -20.50
C GLU A 781 16.96 -14.77 -19.44
N LEU A 782 17.25 -14.96 -18.15
CA LEU A 782 16.45 -14.46 -17.04
C LEU A 782 17.24 -13.35 -16.33
N SER A 783 16.74 -12.12 -16.40
CA SER A 783 17.32 -10.96 -15.73
C SER A 783 16.54 -10.66 -14.46
N VAL A 784 17.20 -10.82 -13.30
CA VAL A 784 16.55 -10.86 -11.98
C VAL A 784 17.17 -9.84 -11.02
N ALA A 785 16.52 -9.59 -9.87
CA ALA A 785 17.15 -8.79 -8.82
C ALA A 785 18.46 -9.43 -8.34
N ILE A 786 19.48 -8.63 -8.04
CA ILE A 786 20.83 -9.10 -7.67
C ILE A 786 20.81 -10.21 -6.60
N PRO A 787 20.06 -10.10 -5.49
CA PRO A 787 20.04 -11.14 -4.46
C PRO A 787 19.46 -12.48 -4.94
N ALA A 788 18.63 -12.46 -5.99
CA ALA A 788 17.98 -13.66 -6.53
C ALA A 788 18.89 -14.46 -7.49
N VAL A 789 19.94 -13.83 -8.05
CA VAL A 789 20.82 -14.46 -9.05
C VAL A 789 21.34 -15.85 -8.62
N PRO A 790 21.92 -16.03 -7.41
CA PRO A 790 22.43 -17.34 -6.99
C PRO A 790 21.33 -18.41 -6.87
N SER A 791 20.19 -18.03 -6.30
CA SER A 791 19.06 -18.94 -6.06
C SER A 791 18.40 -19.41 -7.36
N VAL A 792 18.18 -18.50 -8.32
CA VAL A 792 17.62 -18.84 -9.64
C VAL A 792 18.58 -19.77 -10.39
N LYS A 793 19.88 -19.49 -10.35
CA LYS A 793 20.90 -20.38 -10.93
C LYS A 793 20.89 -21.77 -10.32
N ALA A 794 20.83 -21.88 -8.98
CA ALA A 794 20.78 -23.16 -8.29
C ALA A 794 19.52 -23.94 -8.64
N ARG A 795 18.37 -23.27 -8.72
CA ARG A 795 17.08 -23.86 -9.11
C ARG A 795 17.13 -24.45 -10.51
N LEU A 796 17.63 -23.70 -11.48
CA LEU A 796 17.74 -24.18 -12.87
C LEU A 796 18.71 -25.38 -12.98
N ARG A 797 19.79 -25.41 -12.19
CA ARG A 797 20.71 -26.57 -12.14
C ARG A 797 20.09 -27.82 -11.52
N ALA A 798 19.03 -27.68 -10.72
CA ALA A 798 18.39 -28.78 -10.01
C ALA A 798 17.31 -29.50 -10.84
N ILE A 799 17.01 -29.03 -12.06
CA ILE A 799 15.91 -29.56 -12.89
C ILE A 799 16.39 -29.98 -14.28
N ALA A 800 15.64 -30.88 -14.93
CA ALA A 800 15.79 -31.15 -16.35
C ALA A 800 14.95 -30.16 -17.18
N MET A 801 15.50 -29.64 -18.27
CA MET A 801 14.78 -28.74 -19.16
C MET A 801 13.56 -29.43 -19.79
N ALA A 802 13.64 -30.72 -20.12
CA ALA A 802 12.50 -31.47 -20.64
C ALA A 802 11.28 -31.47 -19.68
N ASP A 803 11.51 -31.44 -18.37
CA ASP A 803 10.45 -31.37 -17.38
C ASP A 803 9.87 -29.95 -17.26
N ALA A 804 10.72 -28.92 -17.37
CA ALA A 804 10.30 -27.53 -17.45
C ALA A 804 9.44 -27.28 -18.70
N GLU A 805 9.86 -27.75 -19.88
CA GLU A 805 9.13 -27.64 -21.15
C GLU A 805 7.77 -28.36 -21.12
N ARG A 806 7.67 -29.50 -20.41
CA ARG A 806 6.40 -30.20 -20.23
C ARG A 806 5.47 -29.46 -19.27
N THR A 807 6.00 -29.00 -18.13
CA THR A 807 5.23 -28.26 -17.13
C THR A 807 4.76 -26.92 -17.67
N ALA A 808 5.59 -26.23 -18.45
CA ALA A 808 5.22 -24.99 -19.12
C ALA A 808 4.04 -25.18 -20.07
N ARG A 809 4.02 -26.25 -20.87
CA ARG A 809 2.89 -26.58 -21.75
C ARG A 809 1.60 -26.87 -20.97
N GLU A 810 1.69 -27.65 -19.89
CA GLU A 810 0.55 -27.92 -19.01
C GLU A 810 0.03 -26.63 -18.35
N ALA A 811 0.92 -25.73 -17.93
CA ALA A 811 0.56 -24.45 -17.32
C ALA A 811 -0.22 -23.52 -18.26
N LEU A 812 -0.04 -23.64 -19.58
CA LEU A 812 -0.82 -22.86 -20.55
C LEU A 812 -2.31 -23.22 -20.52
N ASP A 813 -2.66 -24.43 -20.11
CA ASP A 813 -4.03 -24.98 -20.08
C ASP A 813 -4.72 -24.87 -18.71
N CYS A 814 -4.01 -24.41 -17.68
CA CYS A 814 -4.59 -24.09 -16.38
C CYS A 814 -5.65 -22.98 -16.47
N ALA A 815 -6.55 -22.93 -15.50
CA ALA A 815 -7.61 -21.94 -15.40
C ALA A 815 -7.11 -20.59 -14.85
N ASP A 816 -6.18 -20.62 -13.88
CA ASP A 816 -5.67 -19.42 -13.21
C ASP A 816 -4.21 -19.57 -12.72
N ALA A 817 -3.66 -18.49 -12.16
CA ALA A 817 -2.28 -18.47 -11.66
C ALA A 817 -2.07 -19.37 -10.43
N ALA A 818 -3.10 -19.61 -9.61
CA ALA A 818 -2.98 -20.46 -8.43
C ALA A 818 -2.80 -21.93 -8.83
N GLU A 819 -3.55 -22.39 -9.83
CA GLU A 819 -3.40 -23.71 -10.43
C GLU A 819 -2.02 -23.87 -11.08
N VAL A 820 -1.55 -22.85 -11.82
CA VAL A 820 -0.19 -22.84 -12.40
C VAL A 820 0.88 -23.01 -11.32
N ARG A 821 0.79 -22.25 -10.22
CA ARG A 821 1.74 -22.36 -9.11
C ARG A 821 1.68 -23.76 -8.50
N ALA A 822 0.49 -24.27 -8.19
CA ALA A 822 0.29 -25.63 -7.65
C ALA A 822 0.90 -26.71 -8.54
N LEU A 823 0.73 -26.61 -9.86
CA LEU A 823 1.33 -27.53 -10.84
C LEU A 823 2.86 -27.56 -10.72
N VAL A 824 3.50 -26.39 -10.65
CA VAL A 824 4.96 -26.31 -10.47
C VAL A 824 5.40 -26.86 -9.12
N ARG A 825 4.67 -26.57 -8.03
CA ARG A 825 5.01 -27.12 -6.70
C ARG A 825 4.98 -28.64 -6.71
N HIS A 826 3.91 -29.23 -7.23
CA HIS A 826 3.74 -30.67 -7.27
C HIS A 826 4.86 -31.36 -8.08
N ARG A 827 5.26 -30.77 -9.22
CA ARG A 827 6.28 -31.36 -10.08
C ARG A 827 7.69 -31.23 -9.54
N PHE A 828 8.00 -30.13 -8.85
CA PHE A 828 9.36 -29.76 -8.45
C PHE A 828 9.52 -29.60 -6.94
N ALA A 829 8.71 -30.30 -6.15
CA ALA A 829 8.74 -30.30 -4.68
C ALA A 829 10.14 -30.68 -4.15
N ASP A 830 10.78 -31.68 -4.77
CA ASP A 830 12.09 -32.21 -4.37
C ASP A 830 13.27 -31.37 -4.88
N ALA A 831 13.04 -30.45 -5.83
CA ALA A 831 14.08 -29.60 -6.42
C ALA A 831 14.35 -28.32 -5.61
N GLY A 832 13.90 -28.27 -4.35
CA GLY A 832 14.15 -27.20 -3.38
C GLY A 832 13.45 -25.87 -3.70
N GLY A 833 12.41 -25.53 -2.91
CA GLY A 833 11.91 -24.15 -2.79
C GLY A 833 10.62 -23.80 -3.55
N VAL A 834 9.55 -24.61 -3.42
CA VAL A 834 8.23 -24.19 -3.91
C VAL A 834 7.19 -23.94 -2.81
N SER A 835 7.62 -23.74 -1.56
CA SER A 835 6.77 -23.21 -0.49
C SER A 835 6.64 -21.71 -0.64
#